data_AF-A0A499VWW6-F1
#
_entry.id   AF-A0A499VWW6-F1
#
_cell.length_a   1.000
_cell.length_b   1.000
_cell.length_c   1.000
_cell.angle_alpha   90.00
_cell.angle_beta   90.00
_cell.angle_gamma   90.00
#
_symmetry.space_group_name_H-M   'P 1'
#
loop_
_entity.id
_entity.type
_entity.pdbx_description
1 polymer ?
#
loop_
_entity_poly.entity_id
_entity_poly.type
_entity_poly.pdbx_seq_one_letter_code
_entity_poly.pdbx_strand_id
1 'polypeptide(L)'
;MRGAPRVERRPAGPAPETARARAPLERSTALSHRFALNDTNDGYTAPYADWSYWEHQIDLLALHGCNEVMVIAGTEAVYHRVLKDFGYSDTEARAWLPAPSHQPWWLLQNLSGYGGPLSPELIAERAGLGRRICDRLRALGMAPVLPGYYGHVPKGFVERNGGDAHVVPQGIWHGFERPDWLDPRTASFAAVAKSFYRHQKDVFGKAAHFKMDLLHEGGTAGDVPVPGAARGVEKALQAAHPGATWVILGWEANPLPALLDAIDKKKMLIVDGVSDRYTSVTDREKDWGGTPYAFGTIPNFGGRTTIGARAHLWNEKFFAWRDKAGSALAGTAYLPEAADRDPAAFELFSELAWSAGKIDRAAWFSSYADFRYGGRDASAQKAWRALHDTAYQQHAVERSDAHDSLFCARPDLAANRAAEYAPRALTYDPGRFDAALSGLLGVAGGLRGSAAYTYDLVDVARQALAHRSRQYLPLLRAAYARKDAAAFTSLATLWLRLMGLSDEVTGTHPAFLLGPWINDARLLATDAGERAEFERTAKVLLTVWGGRATSDAGDLHEYAGREWNGLMADFYLPRWKKWLDALADALATGTPPAAVDWFAVEEPWTRERKDYPLRPVGDPYRTAARVRDVLARAPYQGSLKVTAEPAAFPPGGHARVTAVFTNVNGLRSTGRVDFALTGIDAEPQGPTSLAGVPAAGSGTVRWRASAPGTPLDRPLRPLPYTITVTYGPTGEDRVSGAFDGTLFEAGPLAAGWKTYTNNAAVIGQLGDRFAIDGAGADLWKGTAEFGTAYRAKALRDGGSVTVKVDAQAVTGAWARAGIVVRDSLATPGSAGFLDLAVTPANGVVLSYDTNGDGTLDTYKRITGIKAPVLLRLTRAEGSYTGACSTDDGATWRTVATVRVPGAADTQDVGLFMSATNGGSGARGTVEFSGWKLG
;
A
#
# COMPACT_ATOMS: atom_id res chain seq x y z
N MET A 1 14.02 0.48 86.30
CA MET A 1 12.62 0.95 86.33
C MET A 1 12.56 2.35 85.77
N ARG A 2 11.67 2.55 84.77
CA ARG A 2 11.01 3.78 84.31
C ARG A 2 11.89 4.99 83.96
N GLY A 3 12.29 5.06 82.69
CA GLY A 3 12.69 6.28 82.01
C GLY A 3 11.80 6.51 80.77
N ALA A 4 11.28 7.74 80.64
CA ALA A 4 11.14 8.54 79.42
C ALA A 4 10.01 9.58 79.57
N PRO A 5 10.33 10.89 79.62
CA PRO A 5 9.39 12.00 79.58
C PRO A 5 9.19 12.60 78.17
N ARG A 6 8.06 13.32 78.03
CA ARG A 6 7.54 14.19 76.94
C ARG A 6 8.52 14.71 75.86
N VAL A 7 8.06 14.66 74.60
CA VAL A 7 8.34 15.66 73.55
C VAL A 7 7.06 15.96 72.72
N GLU A 8 6.94 17.25 72.39
CA GLU A 8 5.90 18.09 71.76
C GLU A 8 5.02 17.56 70.62
N ARG A 9 3.73 17.98 70.65
CA ARG A 9 2.84 18.01 69.48
C ARG A 9 2.98 19.37 68.77
N ARG A 10 3.42 19.36 67.52
CA ARG A 10 3.43 20.52 66.60
C ARG A 10 2.00 21.07 66.37
N PRO A 11 1.85 22.40 66.17
CA PRO A 11 0.56 23.01 65.84
C PRO A 11 0.07 22.56 64.46
N ALA A 12 -1.25 22.45 64.32
CA ALA A 12 -1.93 22.16 63.06
C ALA A 12 -1.51 23.19 61.99
N GLY A 13 -1.08 22.68 60.83
CA GLY A 13 -0.83 23.51 59.65
C GLY A 13 -2.12 24.20 59.18
N PRO A 14 -2.00 25.29 58.39
CA PRO A 14 -3.15 26.02 57.90
C PRO A 14 -4.07 25.09 57.09
N ALA A 15 -5.37 25.24 57.31
CA ALA A 15 -6.42 24.53 56.58
C ALA A 15 -6.22 24.65 55.06
N PRO A 16 -6.50 23.59 54.28
CA PRO A 16 -6.37 23.65 52.83
C PRO A 16 -7.26 24.76 52.28
N GLU A 17 -6.66 25.60 51.43
CA GLU A 17 -7.36 26.57 50.60
C GLU A 17 -8.60 25.93 50.00
N THR A 18 -9.75 26.54 50.31
CA THR A 18 -11.05 26.25 49.74
C THR A 18 -10.92 26.08 48.22
N ALA A 19 -11.27 24.89 47.73
CA ALA A 19 -11.38 24.60 46.31
C ALA A 19 -12.28 25.66 45.65
N ARG A 20 -11.69 26.57 44.87
CA ARG A 20 -12.46 27.43 43.96
C ARG A 20 -13.32 26.50 43.11
N ALA A 21 -14.63 26.69 43.15
CA ALA A 21 -15.57 26.02 42.24
C ALA A 21 -15.05 26.26 40.82
N ARG A 22 -14.66 25.18 40.13
CA ARG A 22 -14.24 25.26 38.73
C ARG A 22 -15.46 25.75 37.94
N ALA A 23 -15.29 26.82 37.15
CA ALA A 23 -16.33 27.28 36.24
C ALA A 23 -16.76 26.11 35.31
N PRO A 24 -18.04 26.06 34.87
CA PRO A 24 -18.50 25.07 33.91
C PRO A 24 -17.59 25.04 32.67
N LEU A 25 -17.20 23.85 32.22
CA LEU A 25 -16.48 23.67 30.95
C LEU A 25 -17.51 23.48 29.84
N GLU A 26 -17.56 24.42 28.90
CA GLU A 26 -18.39 24.33 27.70
C GLU A 26 -17.53 24.18 26.45
N ARG A 27 -17.94 23.26 25.58
CA ARG A 27 -17.33 22.96 24.27
C ARG A 27 -18.44 22.68 23.27
N SER A 28 -18.25 23.13 22.04
CA SER A 28 -19.20 22.96 20.94
C SER A 28 -18.44 22.78 19.63
N THR A 29 -19.06 22.11 18.66
CA THR A 29 -18.57 22.02 17.28
C THR A 29 -19.64 22.50 16.31
N ALA A 30 -19.23 23.21 15.27
CA ALA A 30 -20.11 23.61 14.18
C ALA A 30 -20.33 22.48 13.15
N LEU A 31 -19.58 21.38 13.29
CA LEU A 31 -19.63 20.23 12.39
C LEU A 31 -20.84 19.35 12.71
N SER A 32 -21.81 19.37 11.80
CA SER A 32 -23.08 18.67 11.98
C SER A 32 -22.94 17.16 11.81
N HIS A 33 -21.96 16.71 11.01
CA HIS A 33 -21.76 15.30 10.67
C HIS A 33 -20.49 14.74 11.30
N ARG A 34 -20.61 13.67 12.08
CA ARG A 34 -19.49 12.84 12.55
C ARG A 34 -19.84 11.38 12.26
N PHE A 35 -19.54 11.00 11.02
CA PHE A 35 -19.87 9.72 10.43
C PHE A 35 -18.87 8.64 10.84
N ALA A 36 -19.36 7.43 11.11
CA ALA A 36 -18.55 6.29 11.47
C ALA A 36 -18.94 5.01 10.70
N LEU A 37 -17.90 4.19 10.48
CA LEU A 37 -17.89 2.86 9.87
C LEU A 37 -18.01 2.87 8.34
N ASN A 38 -17.10 2.15 7.68
CA ASN A 38 -17.13 1.96 6.22
C ASN A 38 -18.24 0.99 5.82
N ASP A 39 -18.67 1.02 4.55
CA ASP A 39 -19.55 0.03 3.95
C ASP A 39 -19.03 -1.41 4.17
N THR A 40 -17.71 -1.61 4.13
CA THR A 40 -17.04 -2.92 4.31
C THR A 40 -16.78 -3.33 5.75
N ASN A 41 -17.01 -2.43 6.73
CA ASN A 41 -16.68 -2.64 8.15
C ASN A 41 -17.20 -3.96 8.70
N ASP A 42 -18.50 -4.19 8.54
CA ASP A 42 -19.17 -5.35 9.14
C ASP A 42 -18.64 -6.66 8.57
N GLY A 43 -18.25 -6.69 7.29
CA GLY A 43 -17.68 -7.88 6.67
C GLY A 43 -16.36 -8.29 7.30
N TYR A 44 -15.47 -7.33 7.56
CA TYR A 44 -14.11 -7.61 8.03
C TYR A 44 -13.91 -7.53 9.55
N THR A 45 -14.84 -6.91 10.28
CA THR A 45 -14.72 -6.70 11.74
C THR A 45 -15.49 -7.76 12.51
N ALA A 46 -16.81 -7.80 12.34
CA ALA A 46 -17.69 -8.61 13.17
C ALA A 46 -18.99 -8.97 12.44
N PRO A 47 -18.92 -9.69 11.29
CA PRO A 47 -20.11 -10.02 10.50
C PRO A 47 -21.05 -10.96 11.26
N TYR A 48 -20.54 -11.61 12.32
CA TYR A 48 -21.25 -12.57 13.14
C TYR A 48 -21.61 -12.04 14.54
N ALA A 49 -21.42 -10.74 14.79
CA ALA A 49 -21.66 -10.13 16.09
C ALA A 49 -23.11 -10.24 16.58
N ASP A 50 -23.24 -10.41 17.90
CA ASP A 50 -24.51 -10.32 18.61
C ASP A 50 -24.78 -8.89 19.11
N TRP A 51 -25.82 -8.73 19.94
CA TRP A 51 -26.15 -7.44 20.53
C TRP A 51 -25.07 -6.89 21.46
N SER A 52 -24.36 -7.73 22.20
CA SER A 52 -23.41 -7.27 23.22
C SER A 52 -22.23 -6.53 22.58
N TYR A 53 -21.78 -7.00 21.42
CA TYR A 53 -20.80 -6.30 20.59
C TYR A 53 -21.32 -4.93 20.15
N TRP A 54 -22.51 -4.90 19.55
CA TRP A 54 -23.09 -3.66 19.02
C TRP A 54 -23.39 -2.62 20.10
N GLU A 55 -23.88 -3.04 21.26
CA GLU A 55 -24.09 -2.15 22.39
C GLU A 55 -22.79 -1.46 22.80
N HIS A 56 -21.70 -2.23 22.92
CA HIS A 56 -20.39 -1.70 23.22
C HIS A 56 -19.87 -0.75 22.13
N GLN A 57 -19.95 -1.15 20.86
CA GLN A 57 -19.52 -0.35 19.73
C GLN A 57 -20.27 0.98 19.66
N ILE A 58 -21.59 0.97 19.87
CA ILE A 58 -22.42 2.17 19.86
C ILE A 58 -22.06 3.10 21.03
N ASP A 59 -21.84 2.55 22.22
CA ASP A 59 -21.44 3.33 23.39
C ASP A 59 -20.06 3.99 23.17
N LEU A 60 -19.09 3.27 22.58
CA LEU A 60 -17.81 3.86 22.17
C LEU A 60 -18.01 4.99 21.16
N LEU A 61 -18.71 4.76 20.07
CA LEU A 61 -18.97 5.79 19.06
C LEU A 61 -19.63 7.04 19.66
N ALA A 62 -20.59 6.86 20.58
CA ALA A 62 -21.24 7.97 21.28
C ALA A 62 -20.26 8.76 22.16
N LEU A 63 -19.38 8.08 22.91
CA LEU A 63 -18.35 8.71 23.75
C LEU A 63 -17.36 9.54 22.92
N HIS A 64 -17.09 9.13 21.69
CA HIS A 64 -16.24 9.84 20.74
C HIS A 64 -16.99 10.91 19.91
N GLY A 65 -18.26 11.14 20.21
CA GLY A 65 -19.07 12.20 19.59
C GLY A 65 -19.52 11.91 18.16
N CYS A 66 -19.37 10.66 17.69
CA CYS A 66 -19.99 10.20 16.46
C CYS A 66 -21.51 10.32 16.59
N ASN A 67 -22.18 10.76 15.52
CA ASN A 67 -23.63 10.91 15.51
C ASN A 67 -24.31 10.31 14.28
N GLU A 68 -23.55 9.75 13.36
CA GLU A 68 -24.03 9.07 12.16
C GLU A 68 -23.27 7.75 12.04
N VAL A 69 -24.00 6.64 12.03
CA VAL A 69 -23.39 5.29 12.06
C VAL A 69 -23.98 4.45 10.95
N MET A 70 -23.13 3.87 10.10
CA MET A 70 -23.55 2.93 9.07
C MET A 70 -24.08 1.63 9.71
N VAL A 71 -25.26 1.19 9.29
CA VAL A 71 -25.89 -0.04 9.79
C VAL A 71 -26.37 -0.89 8.63
N ILE A 72 -25.76 -2.06 8.43
CA ILE A 72 -26.18 -3.00 7.37
C ILE A 72 -26.89 -4.25 7.90
N ALA A 73 -26.68 -4.61 9.17
CA ALA A 73 -27.26 -5.81 9.77
C ALA A 73 -28.80 -5.84 9.61
N GLY A 74 -29.32 -6.93 9.03
CA GLY A 74 -30.75 -7.14 8.81
C GLY A 74 -31.27 -6.66 7.45
N THR A 75 -30.42 -6.04 6.61
CA THR A 75 -30.83 -5.55 5.27
C THR A 75 -31.21 -6.71 4.34
N GLU A 76 -30.67 -7.91 4.57
CA GLU A 76 -31.07 -9.13 3.88
C GLU A 76 -32.57 -9.45 4.04
N ALA A 77 -33.18 -9.09 5.18
CA ALA A 77 -34.62 -9.28 5.40
C ALA A 77 -35.46 -8.30 4.55
N VAL A 78 -34.92 -7.10 4.29
CA VAL A 78 -35.56 -6.13 3.39
C VAL A 78 -35.56 -6.68 1.98
N TYR A 79 -34.40 -7.12 1.48
CA TYR A 79 -34.31 -7.69 0.13
C TYR A 79 -35.10 -8.99 -0.02
N HIS A 80 -35.09 -9.88 0.97
CA HIS A 80 -35.92 -11.09 0.95
C HIS A 80 -37.39 -10.76 0.70
N ARG A 81 -37.94 -9.75 1.38
CA ARG A 81 -39.33 -9.30 1.21
C ARG A 81 -39.56 -8.61 -0.13
N VAL A 82 -38.62 -7.74 -0.56
CA VAL A 82 -38.69 -7.09 -1.87
C VAL A 82 -38.73 -8.12 -2.98
N LEU A 83 -37.82 -9.09 -2.99
CA LEU A 83 -37.78 -10.12 -4.03
C LEU A 83 -39.09 -10.92 -4.10
N LYS A 84 -39.70 -11.21 -2.96
CA LYS A 84 -41.03 -11.86 -2.92
C LYS A 84 -42.14 -11.00 -3.52
N ASP A 85 -42.10 -9.67 -3.32
CA ASP A 85 -43.05 -8.75 -3.97
C ASP A 85 -42.91 -8.74 -5.51
N PHE A 86 -41.72 -9.08 -6.03
CA PHE A 86 -41.40 -9.07 -7.47
C PHE A 86 -41.24 -10.48 -8.06
N GLY A 87 -41.99 -11.46 -7.50
CA GLY A 87 -42.20 -12.76 -8.14
C GLY A 87 -41.06 -13.78 -7.97
N TYR A 88 -40.14 -13.56 -7.03
CA TYR A 88 -39.15 -14.58 -6.65
C TYR A 88 -39.71 -15.46 -5.53
N SER A 89 -39.50 -16.77 -5.65
CA SER A 89 -39.82 -17.72 -4.59
C SER A 89 -38.92 -17.51 -3.36
N ASP A 90 -39.33 -18.08 -2.23
CA ASP A 90 -38.53 -18.02 -1.00
C ASP A 90 -37.10 -18.57 -1.20
N THR A 91 -36.99 -19.71 -1.89
CA THR A 91 -35.70 -20.35 -2.18
C THR A 91 -34.83 -19.47 -3.06
N GLU A 92 -35.37 -18.88 -4.13
CA GLU A 92 -34.63 -17.98 -5.03
C GLU A 92 -34.16 -16.73 -4.27
N ALA A 93 -35.03 -16.13 -3.46
CA ALA A 93 -34.70 -14.94 -2.68
C ALA A 93 -33.58 -15.23 -1.67
N ARG A 94 -33.64 -16.35 -0.93
CA ARG A 94 -32.60 -16.72 0.05
C ARG A 94 -31.29 -17.14 -0.58
N ALA A 95 -31.31 -17.77 -1.76
CA ALA A 95 -30.10 -18.16 -2.48
C ALA A 95 -29.31 -16.97 -3.06
N TRP A 96 -30.00 -15.85 -3.33
CA TRP A 96 -29.36 -14.63 -3.82
C TRP A 96 -28.67 -13.81 -2.72
N LEU A 97 -29.01 -14.05 -1.45
CA LEU A 97 -28.42 -13.38 -0.30
C LEU A 97 -27.08 -14.04 0.09
N PRO A 98 -25.98 -13.29 0.18
CA PRO A 98 -24.70 -13.84 0.65
C PRO A 98 -24.70 -14.12 2.15
N ALA A 99 -23.75 -14.95 2.58
CA ALA A 99 -23.38 -15.08 4.00
C ALA A 99 -23.04 -13.70 4.60
N PRO A 100 -23.27 -13.49 5.92
CA PRO A 100 -23.01 -12.22 6.59
C PRO A 100 -21.62 -11.61 6.32
N SER A 101 -20.59 -12.45 6.19
CA SER A 101 -19.22 -12.02 5.89
C SER A 101 -19.06 -11.30 4.54
N HIS A 102 -19.97 -11.51 3.58
CA HIS A 102 -19.88 -10.97 2.21
C HIS A 102 -21.00 -9.97 1.87
N GLN A 103 -21.92 -9.71 2.79
CA GLN A 103 -23.04 -8.77 2.58
C GLN A 103 -22.61 -7.34 2.22
N PRO A 104 -21.50 -6.77 2.74
CA PRO A 104 -21.03 -5.46 2.30
C PRO A 104 -20.89 -5.30 0.78
N TRP A 105 -20.22 -6.26 0.13
CA TRP A 105 -19.99 -6.21 -1.32
C TRP A 105 -21.27 -6.47 -2.12
N TRP A 106 -22.25 -7.16 -1.55
CA TRP A 106 -23.57 -7.25 -2.15
C TRP A 106 -24.32 -5.93 -2.10
N LEU A 107 -24.26 -5.22 -0.97
CA LEU A 107 -24.86 -3.89 -0.84
C LEU A 107 -24.16 -2.83 -1.67
N LEU A 108 -22.89 -3.04 -2.05
CA LEU A 108 -22.12 -2.26 -3.03
C LEU A 108 -22.32 -2.74 -4.48
N GLN A 109 -23.19 -3.72 -4.73
CA GLN A 109 -23.51 -4.30 -6.05
C GLN A 109 -22.33 -4.98 -6.75
N ASN A 110 -21.33 -5.45 -5.99
CA ASN A 110 -20.13 -6.11 -6.49
C ASN A 110 -20.32 -7.64 -6.63
N LEU A 111 -21.16 -8.25 -5.80
CA LEU A 111 -21.48 -9.68 -5.87
C LEU A 111 -22.93 -9.94 -5.47
N SER A 112 -23.41 -11.15 -5.77
CA SER A 112 -24.63 -11.69 -5.18
C SER A 112 -24.48 -13.19 -4.99
N GLY A 113 -25.28 -13.75 -4.08
CA GLY A 113 -25.05 -15.10 -3.56
C GLY A 113 -23.68 -15.23 -2.88
N TYR A 114 -23.21 -16.47 -2.71
CA TYR A 114 -21.99 -16.86 -1.98
C TYR A 114 -22.19 -17.07 -0.48
N GLY A 115 -22.01 -18.31 -0.01
CA GLY A 115 -22.16 -18.63 1.41
C GLY A 115 -23.60 -18.88 1.88
N GLY A 116 -24.57 -18.87 0.96
CA GLY A 116 -25.99 -19.15 1.23
C GLY A 116 -26.46 -20.51 0.69
N PRO A 117 -27.78 -20.79 0.70
CA PRO A 117 -28.86 -19.88 1.11
C PRO A 117 -28.92 -19.68 2.64
N LEU A 118 -29.29 -18.48 3.08
CA LEU A 118 -29.51 -18.17 4.51
C LEU A 118 -30.82 -18.80 5.00
N SER A 119 -30.92 -19.25 6.25
CA SER A 119 -32.17 -19.75 6.84
C SER A 119 -33.17 -18.62 7.11
N PRO A 120 -34.49 -18.92 7.11
CA PRO A 120 -35.51 -17.96 7.53
C PRO A 120 -35.28 -17.46 8.97
N GLU A 121 -34.82 -18.34 9.86
CA GLU A 121 -34.53 -18.04 11.27
C GLU A 121 -33.41 -17.01 11.39
N LEU A 122 -32.32 -17.18 10.64
CA LEU A 122 -31.20 -16.24 10.62
C LEU A 122 -31.62 -14.86 10.09
N ILE A 123 -32.38 -14.84 8.98
CA ILE A 123 -32.90 -13.58 8.41
C ILE A 123 -33.75 -12.84 9.45
N ALA A 124 -34.58 -13.55 10.20
CA ALA A 124 -35.39 -12.96 11.27
C ALA A 124 -34.54 -12.46 12.45
N GLU A 125 -33.54 -13.23 12.88
CA GLU A 125 -32.64 -12.86 13.97
C GLU A 125 -31.84 -11.59 13.63
N ARG A 126 -31.24 -11.53 12.45
CA ARG A 126 -30.48 -10.35 12.00
C ARG A 126 -31.35 -9.12 11.77
N ALA A 127 -32.60 -9.30 11.33
CA ALA A 127 -33.58 -8.21 11.29
C ALA A 127 -33.89 -7.67 12.70
N GLY A 128 -34.01 -8.56 13.70
CA GLY A 128 -34.17 -8.18 15.10
C GLY A 128 -32.97 -7.41 15.64
N LEU A 129 -31.75 -7.88 15.36
CA LEU A 129 -30.50 -7.20 15.73
C LEU A 129 -30.41 -5.80 15.11
N GLY A 130 -30.61 -5.68 13.79
CA GLY A 130 -30.56 -4.39 13.10
C GLY A 130 -31.59 -3.38 13.59
N ARG A 131 -32.80 -3.84 13.94
CA ARG A 131 -33.80 -2.99 14.63
C ARG A 131 -33.26 -2.46 15.95
N ARG A 132 -32.70 -3.34 16.78
CA ARG A 132 -32.16 -3.00 18.11
C ARG A 132 -31.01 -1.99 18.02
N ILE A 133 -30.12 -2.15 17.04
CA ILE A 133 -29.04 -1.20 16.72
C ILE A 133 -29.63 0.17 16.39
N CYS A 134 -30.57 0.24 15.44
CA CYS A 134 -31.20 1.50 15.03
C CYS A 134 -31.91 2.21 16.19
N ASP A 135 -32.61 1.47 17.04
CA ASP A 135 -33.32 2.02 18.20
C ASP A 135 -32.36 2.58 19.25
N ARG A 136 -31.24 1.89 19.52
CA ARG A 136 -30.21 2.39 20.45
C ARG A 136 -29.51 3.64 19.93
N LEU A 137 -29.18 3.70 18.64
CA LEU A 137 -28.62 4.91 18.01
C LEU A 137 -29.55 6.10 18.22
N ARG A 138 -30.85 5.95 17.91
CA ARG A 138 -31.85 7.01 18.11
C ARG A 138 -32.01 7.40 19.57
N ALA A 139 -31.99 6.44 20.49
CA ALA A 139 -32.09 6.71 21.93
C ALA A 139 -30.94 7.58 22.46
N LEU A 140 -29.78 7.53 21.80
CA LEU A 140 -28.61 8.37 22.11
C LEU A 140 -28.56 9.67 21.28
N GLY A 141 -29.57 9.95 20.47
CA GLY A 141 -29.59 11.12 19.58
C GLY A 141 -28.71 10.98 18.34
N MET A 142 -28.24 9.78 18.03
CA MET A 142 -27.50 9.46 16.81
C MET A 142 -28.45 9.02 15.69
N ALA A 143 -28.02 9.20 14.45
CA ALA A 143 -28.74 8.77 13.27
C ALA A 143 -28.19 7.44 12.73
N PRO A 144 -29.02 6.38 12.58
CA PRO A 144 -28.63 5.27 11.74
C PRO A 144 -28.57 5.74 10.28
N VAL A 145 -27.47 5.43 9.61
CA VAL A 145 -27.30 5.56 8.17
C VAL A 145 -27.56 4.19 7.56
N LEU A 146 -28.64 4.07 6.79
CA LEU A 146 -29.07 2.79 6.22
C LEU A 146 -28.70 2.69 4.73
N PRO A 147 -28.48 1.48 4.17
CA PRO A 147 -28.36 1.30 2.73
C PRO A 147 -29.59 1.84 1.99
N GLY A 148 -29.41 2.64 0.94
CA GLY A 148 -30.52 3.04 0.07
C GLY A 148 -30.69 2.10 -1.13
N TYR A 149 -31.77 2.27 -1.89
CA TYR A 149 -32.00 1.51 -3.12
C TYR A 149 -31.57 2.29 -4.36
N TYR A 150 -30.64 1.73 -5.11
CA TYR A 150 -30.08 2.33 -6.32
C TYR A 150 -29.92 1.33 -7.47
N GLY A 151 -30.75 0.28 -7.50
CA GLY A 151 -31.10 -0.43 -8.74
C GLY A 151 -30.62 -1.87 -8.87
N HIS A 152 -29.94 -2.48 -7.90
CA HIS A 152 -29.54 -3.88 -8.08
C HIS A 152 -30.73 -4.86 -7.98
N VAL A 153 -30.81 -5.78 -8.94
CA VAL A 153 -31.81 -6.85 -9.02
C VAL A 153 -31.18 -8.17 -9.47
N PRO A 154 -31.77 -9.33 -9.14
CA PRO A 154 -31.30 -10.61 -9.66
C PRO A 154 -31.52 -10.74 -11.17
N LYS A 155 -30.85 -11.72 -11.79
CA LYS A 155 -31.17 -12.15 -13.16
C LYS A 155 -32.65 -12.51 -13.30
N GLY A 156 -33.16 -12.40 -14.52
CA GLY A 156 -34.54 -12.77 -14.83
C GLY A 156 -35.59 -11.73 -14.40
N PHE A 157 -35.16 -10.53 -13.96
CA PHE A 157 -36.08 -9.53 -13.42
C PHE A 157 -37.06 -9.02 -14.47
N VAL A 158 -36.59 -8.77 -15.70
CA VAL A 158 -37.40 -8.25 -16.81
C VAL A 158 -38.45 -9.27 -17.25
N GLU A 159 -38.08 -10.54 -17.33
CA GLU A 159 -38.97 -11.64 -17.72
C GLU A 159 -40.11 -11.84 -16.72
N ARG A 160 -39.84 -11.59 -15.43
CA ARG A 160 -40.85 -11.73 -14.35
C ARG A 160 -41.78 -10.53 -14.25
N ASN A 161 -41.25 -9.33 -14.44
CA ASN A 161 -41.98 -8.10 -14.09
C ASN A 161 -42.49 -7.32 -15.32
N GLY A 162 -41.92 -7.56 -16.50
CA GLY A 162 -42.35 -6.97 -17.77
C GLY A 162 -42.42 -5.43 -17.74
N GLY A 163 -43.36 -4.86 -18.49
CA GLY A 163 -43.59 -3.42 -18.50
C GLY A 163 -42.42 -2.63 -19.09
N ASP A 164 -41.99 -1.59 -18.38
CA ASP A 164 -40.84 -0.75 -18.76
C ASP A 164 -39.53 -1.16 -18.05
N ALA A 165 -39.49 -2.34 -17.44
CA ALA A 165 -38.30 -2.84 -16.77
C ALA A 165 -37.15 -2.98 -17.77
N HIS A 166 -36.07 -2.23 -17.51
CA HIS A 166 -34.84 -2.24 -18.29
C HIS A 166 -33.66 -2.45 -17.35
N VAL A 167 -32.81 -3.43 -17.66
CA VAL A 167 -31.63 -3.73 -16.85
C VAL A 167 -30.36 -3.64 -17.67
N VAL A 168 -29.29 -3.14 -17.05
CA VAL A 168 -27.95 -3.09 -17.61
C VAL A 168 -27.09 -4.16 -16.91
N PRO A 169 -26.61 -5.18 -17.64
CA PRO A 169 -25.67 -6.16 -17.08
C PRO A 169 -24.38 -5.49 -16.59
N GLN A 170 -23.97 -5.79 -15.36
CA GLN A 170 -22.84 -5.10 -14.71
C GLN A 170 -21.49 -5.83 -14.85
N GLY A 171 -21.47 -7.02 -15.45
CA GLY A 171 -20.24 -7.77 -15.70
C GLY A 171 -19.67 -8.44 -14.45
N ILE A 172 -18.33 -8.47 -14.35
CA ILE A 172 -17.59 -9.19 -13.31
C ILE A 172 -16.81 -8.19 -12.43
N TRP A 173 -16.88 -8.37 -11.11
CA TRP A 173 -16.01 -7.69 -10.14
C TRP A 173 -15.15 -8.76 -9.45
N HIS A 174 -13.82 -8.69 -9.62
CA HIS A 174 -12.86 -9.63 -9.01
C HIS A 174 -13.31 -11.10 -9.06
N GLY A 175 -13.75 -11.58 -10.24
CA GLY A 175 -14.19 -12.97 -10.44
C GLY A 175 -15.63 -13.30 -9.98
N PHE A 176 -16.31 -12.40 -9.28
CA PHE A 176 -17.73 -12.51 -8.96
C PHE A 176 -18.61 -11.87 -10.04
N GLU A 177 -19.72 -12.52 -10.36
CA GLU A 177 -20.75 -11.91 -11.21
C GLU A 177 -21.50 -10.82 -10.43
N ARG A 178 -21.55 -9.62 -11.00
CA ARG A 178 -22.31 -8.50 -10.43
C ARG A 178 -23.81 -8.69 -10.72
N PRO A 179 -24.70 -8.32 -9.78
CA PRO A 179 -26.14 -8.26 -10.07
C PRO A 179 -26.43 -7.25 -11.19
N ASP A 180 -27.54 -7.45 -11.90
CA ASP A 180 -27.95 -6.52 -12.96
C ASP A 180 -28.45 -5.20 -12.36
N TRP A 181 -28.29 -4.11 -13.11
CA TRP A 181 -28.67 -2.76 -12.68
C TRP A 181 -29.96 -2.29 -13.38
N LEU A 182 -31.05 -2.21 -12.62
CA LEU A 182 -32.35 -1.69 -13.04
C LEU A 182 -32.29 -0.17 -13.27
N ASP A 183 -32.64 0.26 -14.47
CA ASP A 183 -32.57 1.65 -14.91
C ASP A 183 -33.41 2.58 -14.01
N PRO A 184 -32.78 3.52 -13.27
CA PRO A 184 -33.49 4.40 -12.34
C PRO A 184 -34.50 5.36 -12.96
N ARG A 185 -34.56 5.48 -14.29
CA ARG A 185 -35.53 6.32 -15.00
C ARG A 185 -36.90 5.66 -15.16
N THR A 186 -36.98 4.35 -14.94
CA THR A 186 -38.19 3.53 -15.21
C THR A 186 -39.20 3.59 -14.07
N ALA A 187 -40.48 3.36 -14.38
CA ALA A 187 -41.54 3.15 -13.41
C ALA A 187 -41.32 1.85 -12.62
N SER A 188 -40.75 0.83 -13.26
CA SER A 188 -40.33 -0.42 -12.61
C SER A 188 -39.32 -0.16 -11.48
N PHE A 189 -38.29 0.67 -11.70
CA PHE A 189 -37.38 1.09 -10.64
C PHE A 189 -38.11 1.78 -9.48
N ALA A 190 -38.99 2.73 -9.79
CA ALA A 190 -39.75 3.45 -8.78
C ALA A 190 -40.64 2.51 -7.94
N ALA A 191 -41.20 1.46 -8.55
CA ALA A 191 -41.98 0.43 -7.85
C ALA A 191 -41.10 -0.40 -6.90
N VAL A 192 -39.92 -0.85 -7.36
CA VAL A 192 -38.98 -1.61 -6.51
C VAL A 192 -38.46 -0.74 -5.36
N ALA A 193 -38.04 0.49 -5.64
CA ALA A 193 -37.58 1.42 -4.61
C ALA A 193 -38.67 1.67 -3.56
N LYS A 194 -39.93 1.86 -3.98
CA LYS A 194 -41.06 2.03 -3.06
C LYS A 194 -41.28 0.80 -2.17
N SER A 195 -41.19 -0.42 -2.73
CA SER A 195 -41.27 -1.65 -1.94
C SER A 195 -40.08 -1.76 -0.96
N PHE A 196 -38.87 -1.50 -1.43
CA PHE A 196 -37.65 -1.52 -0.61
C PHE A 196 -37.77 -0.59 0.59
N TYR A 197 -38.06 0.70 0.37
CA TYR A 197 -38.15 1.66 1.47
C TYR A 197 -39.32 1.39 2.42
N ARG A 198 -40.43 0.80 1.94
CA ARG A 198 -41.50 0.32 2.81
C ARG A 198 -40.99 -0.78 3.75
N HIS A 199 -40.41 -1.85 3.20
CA HIS A 199 -39.91 -2.97 3.99
C HIS A 199 -38.77 -2.55 4.92
N GLN A 200 -37.88 -1.66 4.45
CA GLN A 200 -36.80 -1.10 5.26
C GLN A 200 -37.34 -0.33 6.47
N LYS A 201 -38.34 0.53 6.25
CA LYS A 201 -39.01 1.25 7.33
C LYS A 201 -39.72 0.31 8.30
N ASP A 202 -40.30 -0.77 7.81
CA ASP A 202 -40.96 -1.77 8.66
C ASP A 202 -39.94 -2.50 9.56
N VAL A 203 -38.74 -2.80 9.04
CA VAL A 203 -37.67 -3.47 9.79
C VAL A 203 -36.94 -2.52 10.75
N PHE A 204 -36.53 -1.33 10.29
CA PHE A 204 -35.61 -0.47 11.04
C PHE A 204 -36.25 0.79 11.62
N GLY A 205 -37.48 1.13 11.23
CA GLY A 205 -38.11 2.40 11.58
C GLY A 205 -37.66 3.57 10.69
N LYS A 206 -37.88 4.81 11.14
CA LYS A 206 -37.56 6.02 10.36
C LYS A 206 -36.06 6.30 10.32
N ALA A 207 -35.50 6.57 9.15
CA ALA A 207 -34.13 7.05 8.97
C ALA A 207 -34.11 8.34 8.15
N ALA A 208 -33.06 9.13 8.33
CA ALA A 208 -32.85 10.41 7.64
C ALA A 208 -31.65 10.38 6.67
N HIS A 209 -30.73 9.43 6.84
CA HIS A 209 -29.50 9.32 6.05
C HIS A 209 -29.47 7.97 5.35
N PHE A 210 -29.18 7.98 4.05
CA PHE A 210 -29.16 6.78 3.22
C PHE A 210 -27.89 6.71 2.39
N LYS A 211 -27.12 5.63 2.55
CA LYS A 211 -25.85 5.42 1.86
C LYS A 211 -26.08 4.71 0.53
N MET A 212 -25.64 5.32 -0.57
CA MET A 212 -25.79 4.77 -1.93
C MET A 212 -24.63 5.20 -2.83
N ASP A 213 -23.97 4.25 -3.50
CA ASP A 213 -22.77 4.49 -4.32
C ASP A 213 -22.98 3.98 -5.74
N LEU A 214 -23.54 4.84 -6.59
CA LEU A 214 -23.82 4.51 -7.98
C LEU A 214 -22.51 4.15 -8.72
N LEU A 215 -22.45 2.98 -9.36
CA LEU A 215 -21.29 2.51 -10.14
C LEU A 215 -19.99 2.42 -9.32
N HIS A 216 -20.11 1.89 -8.09
CA HIS A 216 -18.96 1.64 -7.22
C HIS A 216 -17.99 0.59 -7.81
N GLU A 217 -16.70 0.95 -7.88
CA GLU A 217 -15.59 0.11 -8.38
C GLU A 217 -15.89 -0.60 -9.71
N GLY A 218 -16.47 0.14 -10.65
CA GLY A 218 -16.77 -0.32 -11.99
C GLY A 218 -18.27 -0.49 -12.25
N GLY A 219 -18.63 -1.61 -12.88
CA GLY A 219 -19.92 -1.72 -13.55
C GLY A 219 -19.98 -0.87 -14.82
N THR A 220 -21.18 -0.71 -15.39
CA THR A 220 -21.38 0.15 -16.54
C THR A 220 -22.74 0.83 -16.50
N ALA A 221 -22.76 2.10 -16.91
CA ALA A 221 -24.02 2.80 -17.11
C ALA A 221 -24.79 2.29 -18.34
N GLY A 222 -24.13 1.55 -19.23
CA GLY A 222 -24.72 1.10 -20.49
C GLY A 222 -25.24 2.28 -21.30
N ASP A 223 -26.52 2.22 -21.67
CA ASP A 223 -27.26 3.26 -22.36
C ASP A 223 -28.00 4.23 -21.41
N VAL A 224 -27.85 4.07 -20.09
CA VAL A 224 -28.48 4.91 -19.07
C VAL A 224 -27.60 6.13 -18.79
N PRO A 225 -28.06 7.37 -19.07
CA PRO A 225 -27.30 8.57 -18.76
C PRO A 225 -27.19 8.77 -17.24
N VAL A 226 -25.97 8.87 -16.72
CA VAL A 226 -25.68 9.05 -15.29
C VAL A 226 -26.50 10.20 -14.64
N PRO A 227 -26.64 11.39 -15.25
CA PRO A 227 -27.48 12.45 -14.69
C PRO A 227 -28.96 12.05 -14.54
N GLY A 228 -29.49 11.29 -15.49
CA GLY A 228 -30.86 10.77 -15.46
C GLY A 228 -31.04 9.72 -14.38
N ALA A 229 -30.06 8.81 -14.26
CA ALA A 229 -30.03 7.80 -13.19
C ALA A 229 -29.99 8.46 -11.80
N ALA A 230 -29.10 9.44 -11.60
CA ALA A 230 -28.97 10.17 -10.34
C ALA A 230 -30.29 10.84 -9.91
N ARG A 231 -30.97 11.51 -10.84
CA ARG A 231 -32.30 12.11 -10.58
C ARG A 231 -33.36 11.06 -10.26
N GLY A 232 -33.32 9.90 -10.93
CA GLY A 232 -34.22 8.78 -10.65
C GLY A 232 -34.06 8.24 -9.22
N VAL A 233 -32.82 7.99 -8.81
CA VAL A 233 -32.47 7.56 -7.45
C VAL A 233 -32.87 8.60 -6.41
N GLU A 234 -32.48 9.88 -6.60
CA GLU A 234 -32.85 10.96 -5.68
C GLU A 234 -34.38 11.09 -5.56
N LYS A 235 -35.11 11.07 -6.69
CA LYS A 235 -36.57 11.17 -6.70
C LYS A 235 -37.22 10.03 -5.92
N ALA A 236 -36.75 8.80 -6.09
CA ALA A 236 -37.27 7.64 -5.38
C ALA A 236 -37.01 7.74 -3.87
N LEU A 237 -35.79 8.14 -3.47
CA LEU A 237 -35.44 8.38 -2.08
C LEU A 237 -36.35 9.46 -1.46
N GLN A 238 -36.48 10.62 -2.11
CA GLN A 238 -37.28 11.73 -1.58
C GLN A 238 -38.78 11.43 -1.54
N ALA A 239 -39.29 10.59 -2.46
CA ALA A 239 -40.68 10.15 -2.44
C ALA A 239 -40.99 9.26 -1.23
N ALA A 240 -40.05 8.40 -0.83
CA ALA A 240 -40.19 7.54 0.34
C ALA A 240 -39.86 8.26 1.65
N HIS A 241 -38.85 9.13 1.63
CA HIS A 241 -38.31 9.86 2.77
C HIS A 241 -38.06 11.33 2.43
N PRO A 242 -39.11 12.18 2.49
CA PRO A 242 -38.95 13.61 2.22
C PRO A 242 -37.93 14.25 3.16
N GLY A 243 -36.94 14.95 2.60
CA GLY A 243 -35.87 15.60 3.35
C GLY A 243 -34.71 14.69 3.76
N ALA A 244 -34.67 13.45 3.24
CA ALA A 244 -33.54 12.56 3.47
C ALA A 244 -32.26 13.07 2.82
N THR A 245 -31.12 12.76 3.45
CA THR A 245 -29.78 12.99 2.92
C THR A 245 -29.27 11.75 2.21
N TRP A 246 -28.86 11.90 0.96
CA TRP A 246 -28.08 10.91 0.23
C TRP A 246 -26.62 11.02 0.68
N VAL A 247 -26.14 10.02 1.43
CA VAL A 247 -24.73 9.90 1.79
C VAL A 247 -24.02 9.10 0.68
N ILE A 248 -22.90 9.61 0.17
CA ILE A 248 -22.12 8.96 -0.90
C ILE A 248 -20.64 8.93 -0.55
N LEU A 249 -19.95 7.84 -0.89
CA LEU A 249 -18.52 7.67 -0.63
C LEU A 249 -17.69 8.44 -1.67
N GLY A 250 -16.77 9.27 -1.19
CA GLY A 250 -15.66 9.77 -2.00
C GLY A 250 -14.60 8.68 -2.13
N TRP A 251 -14.60 7.94 -3.24
CA TRP A 251 -13.66 6.85 -3.52
C TRP A 251 -13.34 6.76 -5.01
N GLU A 252 -12.04 6.70 -5.34
CA GLU A 252 -11.54 6.75 -6.71
C GLU A 252 -12.12 7.92 -7.52
N ALA A 253 -12.87 7.63 -8.59
CA ALA A 253 -13.52 8.62 -9.45
C ALA A 253 -14.94 8.99 -8.98
N ASN A 254 -15.46 8.36 -7.93
CA ASN A 254 -16.79 8.59 -7.40
C ASN A 254 -16.78 9.59 -6.22
N PRO A 255 -17.83 10.43 -6.09
CA PRO A 255 -18.92 10.62 -7.04
C PRO A 255 -18.48 11.33 -8.33
N LEU A 256 -19.04 10.92 -9.48
CA LEU A 256 -18.80 11.57 -10.76
C LEU A 256 -19.31 13.03 -10.74
N PRO A 257 -18.59 14.02 -11.32
CA PRO A 257 -19.06 15.40 -11.37
C PRO A 257 -20.46 15.55 -12.01
N ALA A 258 -20.72 14.78 -13.08
CA ALA A 258 -22.02 14.78 -13.76
C ALA A 258 -23.17 14.26 -12.87
N LEU A 259 -22.89 13.43 -11.86
CA LEU A 259 -23.85 13.02 -10.84
C LEU A 259 -24.13 14.17 -9.88
N LEU A 260 -23.08 14.82 -9.37
CA LEU A 260 -23.20 15.94 -8.44
C LEU A 260 -23.96 17.13 -9.03
N ASP A 261 -23.76 17.43 -10.32
CA ASP A 261 -24.43 18.52 -11.02
C ASP A 261 -25.88 18.20 -11.40
N ALA A 262 -26.29 16.92 -11.31
CA ALA A 262 -27.63 16.49 -11.69
C ALA A 262 -28.66 16.61 -10.55
N ILE A 263 -28.22 16.72 -9.30
CA ILE A 263 -29.06 16.66 -8.09
C ILE A 263 -28.95 17.94 -7.25
N ASP A 264 -29.83 18.08 -6.26
CA ASP A 264 -29.70 19.17 -5.28
C ASP A 264 -28.58 18.84 -4.30
N LYS A 265 -27.43 19.51 -4.46
CA LYS A 265 -26.23 19.33 -3.63
C LYS A 265 -26.51 19.47 -2.13
N LYS A 266 -27.54 20.22 -1.71
CA LYS A 266 -27.90 20.36 -0.28
C LYS A 266 -28.51 19.09 0.32
N LYS A 267 -28.95 18.14 -0.49
CA LYS A 267 -29.52 16.85 -0.08
C LYS A 267 -28.48 15.73 -0.11
N MET A 268 -27.22 16.06 -0.34
CA MET A 268 -26.13 15.09 -0.41
C MET A 268 -25.05 15.41 0.63
N LEU A 269 -24.47 14.36 1.19
CA LEU A 269 -23.26 14.42 2.00
C LEU A 269 -22.22 13.47 1.40
N ILE A 270 -21.06 14.00 1.04
CA ILE A 270 -19.93 13.19 0.61
C ILE A 270 -19.13 12.78 1.85
N VAL A 271 -19.00 11.48 2.12
CA VAL A 271 -18.05 10.97 3.12
C VAL A 271 -16.73 10.67 2.40
N ASP A 272 -15.75 11.57 2.52
CA ASP A 272 -14.53 11.54 1.70
C ASP A 272 -13.51 10.53 2.24
N GLY A 273 -13.51 9.30 1.70
CA GLY A 273 -12.61 8.23 2.14
C GLY A 273 -11.14 8.42 1.75
N VAL A 274 -10.79 9.45 0.98
CA VAL A 274 -9.45 9.61 0.41
C VAL A 274 -8.80 10.96 0.69
N SER A 275 -9.30 11.72 1.68
CA SER A 275 -8.76 13.04 2.05
C SER A 275 -7.26 13.01 2.38
N ASP A 276 -6.78 11.92 2.96
CA ASP A 276 -5.38 11.70 3.37
C ASP A 276 -4.58 10.77 2.43
N ARG A 277 -5.22 10.24 1.39
CA ARG A 277 -4.65 9.19 0.54
C ARG A 277 -3.74 9.74 -0.55
N TYR A 278 -4.30 10.60 -1.40
CA TYR A 278 -3.65 11.04 -2.63
C TYR A 278 -2.99 12.40 -2.50
N THR A 279 -1.80 12.55 -3.09
CA THR A 279 -1.08 13.83 -3.14
C THR A 279 -1.78 14.86 -4.03
N SER A 280 -2.57 14.39 -5.02
CA SER A 280 -3.39 15.22 -5.91
C SER A 280 -4.60 15.85 -5.22
N VAL A 281 -5.08 15.26 -4.11
CA VAL A 281 -6.23 15.77 -3.36
C VAL A 281 -5.80 16.98 -2.54
N THR A 282 -6.03 18.17 -3.12
CA THR A 282 -5.58 19.47 -2.60
C THR A 282 -6.70 20.48 -2.41
N ASP A 283 -7.77 20.44 -3.22
CA ASP A 283 -8.90 21.37 -3.12
C ASP A 283 -10.27 20.69 -3.31
N ARG A 284 -10.85 20.25 -2.19
CA ARG A 284 -12.19 19.62 -2.19
C ARG A 284 -13.33 20.54 -2.54
N GLU A 285 -13.17 21.86 -2.38
CA GLU A 285 -14.21 22.80 -2.78
C GLU A 285 -14.41 22.78 -4.30
N LYS A 286 -13.30 22.60 -5.04
CA LYS A 286 -13.32 22.40 -6.49
C LYS A 286 -13.80 21.00 -6.87
N ASP A 287 -13.22 19.96 -6.28
CA ASP A 287 -13.53 18.57 -6.63
C ASP A 287 -15.01 18.24 -6.43
N TRP A 288 -15.60 18.71 -5.34
CA TRP A 288 -16.98 18.45 -4.95
C TRP A 288 -17.97 19.53 -5.41
N GLY A 289 -17.48 20.59 -6.05
CA GLY A 289 -18.30 21.66 -6.63
C GLY A 289 -19.29 22.28 -5.63
N GLY A 290 -18.85 22.49 -4.39
CA GLY A 290 -19.64 23.05 -3.29
C GLY A 290 -20.65 22.10 -2.61
N THR A 291 -20.59 20.80 -2.90
CA THR A 291 -21.41 19.78 -2.20
C THR A 291 -20.91 19.61 -0.76
N PRO A 292 -21.79 19.56 0.26
CA PRO A 292 -21.37 19.29 1.63
C PRO A 292 -20.58 17.98 1.74
N TYR A 293 -19.46 18.02 2.46
CA TYR A 293 -18.61 16.85 2.63
C TYR A 293 -18.06 16.72 4.05
N ALA A 294 -17.75 15.48 4.44
CA ALA A 294 -17.06 15.15 5.67
C ALA A 294 -15.61 14.78 5.34
N PHE A 295 -14.65 15.43 6.01
CA PHE A 295 -13.24 15.06 5.93
C PHE A 295 -13.06 13.64 6.46
N GLY A 296 -12.57 12.72 5.64
CA GLY A 296 -12.56 11.32 6.01
C GLY A 296 -11.20 10.64 5.86
N THR A 297 -11.13 9.45 6.43
CA THR A 297 -9.98 8.56 6.34
C THR A 297 -10.44 7.12 6.29
N ILE A 298 -9.81 6.33 5.42
CA ILE A 298 -9.80 4.86 5.49
C ILE A 298 -8.41 4.47 6.00
N PRO A 299 -8.20 4.39 7.33
CA PRO A 299 -6.87 4.19 7.91
C PRO A 299 -6.39 2.74 7.76
N ASN A 300 -7.32 1.80 7.51
CA ASN A 300 -7.04 0.39 7.38
C ASN A 300 -7.93 -0.23 6.29
N PHE A 301 -7.34 -1.15 5.53
CA PHE A 301 -7.97 -1.87 4.43
C PHE A 301 -7.92 -3.38 4.71
N GLY A 302 -9.01 -4.08 4.42
CA GLY A 302 -9.24 -5.50 4.63
C GLY A 302 -9.21 -5.95 6.08
N GLY A 303 -8.94 -5.08 7.06
CA GLY A 303 -8.58 -5.48 8.42
C GLY A 303 -7.18 -6.09 8.54
N ARG A 304 -6.28 -5.84 7.58
CA ARG A 304 -4.90 -6.35 7.65
C ARG A 304 -4.19 -5.90 8.90
N THR A 305 -3.64 -6.81 9.70
CA THR A 305 -3.04 -6.52 11.02
C THR A 305 -1.76 -5.68 10.90
N THR A 306 -1.96 -4.40 10.64
CA THR A 306 -0.93 -3.37 10.44
C THR A 306 -1.11 -2.31 11.52
N ILE A 307 -0.04 -1.59 11.84
CA ILE A 307 -0.09 -0.44 12.73
C ILE A 307 0.34 0.81 11.99
N GLY A 308 -0.47 1.86 12.14
CA GLY A 308 -0.13 3.19 11.70
C GLY A 308 -1.22 3.90 10.92
N ALA A 309 -1.08 5.22 10.84
CA ALA A 309 -2.00 6.08 10.14
C ALA A 309 -1.31 7.39 9.72
N ARG A 310 -1.89 8.11 8.76
CA ARG A 310 -1.38 9.41 8.32
C ARG A 310 -1.86 10.57 9.20
N ALA A 311 -1.75 10.40 10.51
CA ALA A 311 -2.21 11.37 11.50
C ALA A 311 -1.65 12.79 11.32
N HIS A 312 -0.45 12.92 10.75
CA HIS A 312 0.14 14.21 10.40
C HIS A 312 -0.65 14.94 9.30
N LEU A 313 -1.15 14.22 8.28
CA LEU A 313 -1.97 14.81 7.23
C LEU A 313 -3.37 15.16 7.72
N TRP A 314 -3.96 14.36 8.61
CA TRP A 314 -5.24 14.70 9.24
C TRP A 314 -5.13 16.03 9.98
N ASN A 315 -4.10 16.17 10.83
CA ASN A 315 -3.84 17.39 11.60
C ASN A 315 -3.44 18.60 10.76
N GLU A 316 -3.05 18.40 9.50
CA GLU A 316 -2.73 19.51 8.59
C GLU A 316 -3.93 19.88 7.71
N LYS A 317 -4.43 18.92 6.94
CA LYS A 317 -5.45 19.14 5.90
C LYS A 317 -6.81 19.46 6.51
N PHE A 318 -7.23 18.79 7.58
CA PHE A 318 -8.54 19.01 8.19
C PHE A 318 -8.74 20.48 8.58
N PHE A 319 -7.81 21.03 9.36
CA PHE A 319 -7.88 22.42 9.80
C PHE A 319 -7.73 23.40 8.62
N ALA A 320 -6.86 23.10 7.66
CA ALA A 320 -6.70 23.94 6.46
C ALA A 320 -7.99 24.00 5.62
N TRP A 321 -8.75 22.91 5.52
CA TRP A 321 -10.00 22.86 4.76
C TRP A 321 -11.16 23.43 5.55
N ARG A 322 -11.31 23.04 6.82
CA ARG A 322 -12.38 23.54 7.71
C ARG A 322 -12.35 25.05 7.88
N ASP A 323 -11.15 25.61 8.02
CA ASP A 323 -10.96 27.05 8.28
C ASP A 323 -10.88 27.88 6.97
N LYS A 324 -11.03 27.25 5.79
CA LYS A 324 -11.08 27.94 4.49
C LYS A 324 -12.37 28.75 4.39
N ALA A 325 -12.26 30.00 3.93
CA ALA A 325 -13.42 30.86 3.73
C ALA A 325 -14.41 30.22 2.73
N GLY A 326 -15.68 30.08 3.14
CA GLY A 326 -16.72 29.47 2.32
C GLY A 326 -16.63 27.96 2.17
N SER A 327 -15.89 27.26 3.05
CA SER A 327 -15.77 25.80 2.97
C SER A 327 -17.13 25.08 3.07
N ALA A 328 -17.32 24.06 2.23
CA ALA A 328 -18.43 23.11 2.32
C ALA A 328 -18.14 21.93 3.27
N LEU A 329 -17.02 21.93 3.99
CA LEU A 329 -16.70 20.91 4.99
C LEU A 329 -17.72 21.00 6.12
N ALA A 330 -18.55 19.96 6.24
CA ALA A 330 -19.66 19.88 7.18
C ALA A 330 -19.45 18.85 8.29
N GLY A 331 -18.35 18.07 8.24
CA GLY A 331 -18.11 17.00 9.18
C GLY A 331 -16.77 16.26 9.11
N THR A 332 -16.70 15.16 9.86
CA THR A 332 -15.64 14.15 9.82
C THR A 332 -16.21 12.77 9.53
N ALA A 333 -15.47 11.91 8.82
CA ALA A 333 -15.89 10.53 8.50
C ALA A 333 -14.78 9.52 8.80
N TYR A 334 -14.93 8.74 9.87
CA TYR A 334 -13.99 7.65 10.18
C TYR A 334 -14.48 6.36 9.52
N LEU A 335 -13.79 5.93 8.46
CA LEU A 335 -14.26 4.91 7.52
C LEU A 335 -13.31 3.69 7.49
N PRO A 336 -13.03 3.02 8.62
CA PRO A 336 -12.17 1.84 8.61
C PRO A 336 -12.87 0.71 7.85
N GLU A 337 -12.17 0.02 6.95
CA GLU A 337 -12.71 -1.22 6.38
C GLU A 337 -12.83 -2.32 7.44
N ALA A 338 -12.03 -2.25 8.51
CA ALA A 338 -12.27 -3.02 9.73
C ALA A 338 -11.95 -2.20 10.98
N ALA A 339 -12.88 -2.16 11.93
CA ALA A 339 -12.70 -1.52 13.24
C ALA A 339 -11.95 -2.44 14.24
N ASP A 340 -12.04 -2.12 15.53
CA ASP A 340 -11.41 -2.85 16.65
C ASP A 340 -9.88 -2.91 16.61
N ARG A 341 -9.28 -1.83 16.10
CA ARG A 341 -7.83 -1.69 15.93
C ARG A 341 -7.37 -0.26 15.87
N ASP A 342 -6.06 -0.09 16.01
CA ASP A 342 -5.39 1.21 16.01
C ASP A 342 -6.13 2.23 16.89
N PRO A 343 -6.35 1.96 18.19
CA PRO A 343 -7.22 2.79 19.03
C PRO A 343 -6.77 4.25 19.10
N ALA A 344 -5.46 4.52 19.01
CA ALA A 344 -4.94 5.89 18.97
C ALA A 344 -5.27 6.62 17.65
N ALA A 345 -5.42 5.91 16.53
CA ALA A 345 -5.89 6.50 15.26
C ALA A 345 -7.32 7.01 15.42
N PHE A 346 -8.21 6.17 15.97
CA PHE A 346 -9.61 6.52 16.18
C PHE A 346 -9.76 7.65 17.18
N GLU A 347 -9.11 7.56 18.34
CA GLU A 347 -9.11 8.61 19.37
C GLU A 347 -8.71 9.96 18.77
N LEU A 348 -7.53 10.04 18.15
CA LEU A 348 -7.02 11.28 17.57
C LEU A 348 -7.93 11.82 16.46
N PHE A 349 -8.45 10.95 15.58
CA PHE A 349 -9.32 11.38 14.49
C PHE A 349 -10.65 11.93 15.02
N SER A 350 -11.23 11.28 16.04
CA SER A 350 -12.48 11.72 16.66
C SER A 350 -12.36 13.10 17.34
N GLU A 351 -11.20 13.41 17.92
CA GLU A 351 -10.92 14.71 18.56
C GLU A 351 -10.85 15.88 17.57
N LEU A 352 -10.63 15.63 16.27
CA LEU A 352 -10.52 16.70 15.26
C LEU A 352 -11.75 17.59 15.25
N ALA A 353 -12.95 16.98 15.31
CA ALA A 353 -14.21 17.71 15.28
C ALA A 353 -14.41 18.64 16.49
N TRP A 354 -13.72 18.37 17.60
CA TRP A 354 -13.84 19.09 18.86
C TRP A 354 -12.69 20.06 19.12
N SER A 355 -11.66 20.04 18.27
CA SER A 355 -10.44 20.82 18.42
C SER A 355 -10.54 22.17 17.73
N ALA A 356 -10.19 23.26 18.42
CA ALA A 356 -10.22 24.60 17.83
C ALA A 356 -9.14 24.82 16.75
N GLY A 357 -8.01 24.11 16.83
CA GLY A 357 -6.91 24.22 15.88
C GLY A 357 -6.01 22.99 15.92
N LYS A 358 -4.90 23.04 15.17
CA LYS A 358 -3.95 21.92 15.05
C LYS A 358 -3.51 21.40 16.43
N ILE A 359 -3.52 20.09 16.57
CA ILE A 359 -3.12 19.35 17.76
C ILE A 359 -1.59 19.25 17.80
N ASP A 360 -0.97 19.51 18.96
CA ASP A 360 0.42 19.11 19.20
C ASP A 360 0.45 17.59 19.36
N ARG A 361 0.60 16.88 18.24
CA ARG A 361 0.60 15.41 18.21
C ARG A 361 1.69 14.84 19.12
N ALA A 362 2.83 15.50 19.16
CA ALA A 362 3.99 15.09 19.93
C ALA A 362 3.65 15.04 21.43
N ALA A 363 2.96 16.07 21.94
CA ALA A 363 2.44 16.10 23.30
C ALA A 363 1.25 15.14 23.49
N TRP A 364 0.33 15.10 22.52
CA TRP A 364 -0.88 14.26 22.55
C TRP A 364 -0.55 12.78 22.73
N PHE A 365 0.40 12.24 21.95
CA PHE A 365 0.81 10.84 22.06
C PHE A 365 1.47 10.51 23.42
N SER A 366 2.21 11.46 24.01
CA SER A 366 2.73 11.30 25.36
C SER A 366 1.61 11.27 26.40
N SER A 367 0.63 12.18 26.33
CA SER A 367 -0.50 12.19 27.27
C SER A 367 -1.46 11.01 27.06
N TYR A 368 -1.61 10.54 25.83
CA TYR A 368 -2.43 9.38 25.50
C TYR A 368 -1.91 8.12 26.20
N ALA A 369 -0.59 7.96 26.32
CA ALA A 369 0.02 6.88 27.11
C ALA A 369 -0.43 6.89 28.58
N ASP A 370 -0.43 8.07 29.20
CA ASP A 370 -0.80 8.25 30.61
C ASP A 370 -2.29 7.92 30.83
N PHE A 371 -3.15 8.43 29.94
CA PHE A 371 -4.59 8.14 29.95
C PHE A 371 -4.87 6.66 29.74
N ARG A 372 -4.29 6.07 28.70
CA ARG A 372 -4.54 4.70 28.28
C ARG A 372 -4.10 3.66 29.30
N TYR A 373 -3.02 3.90 30.03
CA TYR A 373 -2.52 2.97 31.07
C TYR A 373 -2.94 3.35 32.48
N GLY A 374 -3.64 4.47 32.66
CA GLY A 374 -4.16 4.92 33.96
C GLY A 374 -3.10 5.52 34.89
N GLY A 375 -1.92 5.89 34.37
CA GLY A 375 -0.84 6.45 35.17
C GLY A 375 0.35 6.93 34.33
N ARG A 376 1.07 7.92 34.88
CA ARG A 376 2.27 8.46 34.23
C ARG A 376 3.42 7.49 34.29
N ASP A 377 4.03 7.20 33.15
CA ASP A 377 5.23 6.36 33.05
C ASP A 377 6.13 6.83 31.90
N ALA A 378 7.40 7.10 32.22
CA ALA A 378 8.34 7.65 31.25
C ALA A 378 8.66 6.67 30.10
N SER A 379 8.59 5.36 30.35
CA SER A 379 8.82 4.34 29.32
C SER A 379 7.59 4.21 28.40
N ALA A 380 6.38 4.29 28.95
CA ALA A 380 5.14 4.37 28.18
C ALA A 380 5.14 5.59 27.25
N GLN A 381 5.47 6.77 27.79
CA GLN A 381 5.56 8.00 26.98
C GLN A 381 6.60 7.87 25.88
N LYS A 382 7.79 7.30 26.16
CA LYS A 382 8.82 7.04 25.14
C LYS A 382 8.30 6.09 24.05
N ALA A 383 7.55 5.05 24.42
CA ALA A 383 6.99 4.12 23.45
C ALA A 383 6.03 4.81 22.49
N TRP A 384 5.08 5.57 23.03
CA TRP A 384 4.11 6.31 22.22
C TRP A 384 4.74 7.45 21.42
N ARG A 385 5.84 8.04 21.91
CA ARG A 385 6.67 8.96 21.11
C ARG A 385 7.36 8.28 19.93
N ALA A 386 7.84 7.05 20.09
CA ALA A 386 8.38 6.27 18.98
C ALA A 386 7.28 5.95 17.95
N LEU A 387 6.08 5.57 18.39
CA LEU A 387 4.92 5.35 17.51
C LEU A 387 4.50 6.62 16.76
N HIS A 388 4.48 7.77 17.44
CA HIS A 388 4.26 9.09 16.83
C HIS A 388 5.24 9.39 15.69
N ASP A 389 6.53 9.14 15.94
CA ASP A 389 7.62 9.44 14.99
C ASP A 389 7.74 8.41 13.85
N THR A 390 6.97 7.31 13.91
CA THR A 390 7.03 6.19 12.95
C THR A 390 5.65 5.83 12.40
N ALA A 391 4.94 4.89 13.03
CA ALA A 391 3.68 4.34 12.54
C ALA A 391 2.59 5.41 12.32
N TYR A 392 2.48 6.41 13.21
CA TYR A 392 1.54 7.53 13.07
C TYR A 392 2.11 8.71 12.27
N GLN A 393 3.20 8.48 11.55
CA GLN A 393 3.80 9.37 10.55
C GLN A 393 4.20 8.60 9.29
N GLN A 394 3.41 7.57 8.95
CA GLN A 394 3.67 6.72 7.81
C GLN A 394 3.62 7.50 6.48
N HIS A 395 4.51 7.18 5.53
CA HIS A 395 4.69 7.90 4.27
C HIS A 395 4.56 7.01 3.02
N ALA A 396 3.64 6.04 3.06
CA ALA A 396 3.33 5.22 1.89
C ALA A 396 3.04 6.12 0.67
N VAL A 397 3.27 5.63 -0.54
CA VAL A 397 2.96 6.39 -1.75
C VAL A 397 1.53 6.07 -2.17
N GLU A 398 0.67 7.10 -2.28
CA GLU A 398 -0.73 6.98 -2.73
C GLU A 398 -1.54 5.86 -2.00
N ARG A 399 -1.35 5.74 -0.68
CA ARG A 399 -1.94 4.71 0.21
C ARG A 399 -2.13 5.22 1.65
N SER A 400 -3.36 5.19 2.19
CA SER A 400 -3.62 5.67 3.56
C SER A 400 -3.22 4.67 4.66
N ASP A 401 -3.11 3.39 4.33
CA ASP A 401 -2.69 2.32 5.23
C ASP A 401 -1.17 2.10 5.29
N ALA A 402 -0.73 1.46 6.36
CA ALA A 402 0.66 1.06 6.57
C ALA A 402 1.02 -0.24 5.82
N HIS A 403 2.32 -0.54 5.76
CA HIS A 403 2.81 -1.76 5.12
C HIS A 403 2.41 -3.02 5.88
N ASP A 404 2.14 -4.10 5.15
CA ASP A 404 1.82 -5.43 5.68
C ASP A 404 3.07 -6.29 5.97
N SER A 405 2.83 -7.43 6.64
CA SER A 405 3.82 -8.46 6.93
C SER A 405 3.99 -9.41 5.75
N LEU A 406 5.23 -9.62 5.30
CA LEU A 406 5.53 -10.61 4.25
C LEU A 406 5.47 -12.05 4.77
N PHE A 407 5.36 -12.26 6.08
CA PHE A 407 4.98 -13.58 6.60
C PHE A 407 3.59 -13.99 6.13
N CYS A 408 2.71 -13.03 5.84
CA CYS A 408 1.36 -13.29 5.32
C CYS A 408 1.30 -13.41 3.79
N ALA A 409 2.39 -13.11 3.07
CA ALA A 409 2.38 -13.19 1.62
C ALA A 409 2.32 -14.63 1.13
N ARG A 410 1.70 -14.84 -0.04
CA ARG A 410 1.95 -16.07 -0.82
C ARG A 410 3.46 -16.21 -1.04
N PRO A 411 4.07 -17.35 -0.68
CA PRO A 411 5.52 -17.46 -0.69
C PRO A 411 6.15 -17.26 -2.07
N ASP A 412 6.99 -16.25 -2.18
CA ASP A 412 7.86 -15.96 -3.31
C ASP A 412 9.07 -15.15 -2.78
N LEU A 413 10.29 -15.43 -3.26
CA LEU A 413 11.48 -14.67 -2.87
C LEU A 413 11.47 -13.21 -3.36
N ALA A 414 10.62 -12.89 -4.32
CA ALA A 414 10.39 -11.56 -4.87
C ALA A 414 9.18 -10.83 -4.26
N ALA A 415 8.44 -11.45 -3.34
CA ALA A 415 7.30 -10.82 -2.70
C ALA A 415 7.71 -9.51 -1.99
N ASN A 416 6.95 -8.44 -2.19
CA ASN A 416 7.18 -7.12 -1.58
C ASN A 416 5.92 -6.54 -0.89
N ARG A 417 4.83 -7.30 -0.93
CA ARG A 417 3.53 -7.08 -0.28
C ARG A 417 2.86 -8.44 -0.08
N ALA A 418 1.96 -8.56 0.88
CA ALA A 418 1.12 -9.75 1.04
C ALA A 418 -0.20 -9.61 0.27
N ALA A 419 -0.89 -8.49 0.44
CA ALA A 419 -2.08 -8.15 -0.34
C ALA A 419 -1.73 -7.29 -1.56
N GLU A 420 -2.44 -7.46 -2.67
CA GLU A 420 -2.19 -6.71 -3.92
C GLU A 420 -2.16 -5.19 -3.70
N TYR A 421 -3.10 -4.67 -2.90
CA TYR A 421 -3.25 -3.23 -2.71
C TYR A 421 -2.43 -2.66 -1.55
N ALA A 422 -1.64 -3.46 -0.84
CA ALA A 422 -0.81 -2.99 0.27
C ALA A 422 0.47 -2.25 -0.22
N PRO A 423 1.07 -1.39 0.62
CA PRO A 423 2.35 -0.75 0.31
C PRO A 423 3.47 -1.77 0.01
N ARG A 424 4.19 -1.55 -1.11
CA ARG A 424 5.31 -2.40 -1.55
C ARG A 424 6.60 -2.18 -0.76
N ALA A 425 6.70 -1.08 -0.02
CA ALA A 425 7.88 -0.69 0.74
C ALA A 425 7.51 -0.41 2.19
N LEU A 426 8.52 -0.42 3.07
CA LEU A 426 8.38 0.08 4.44
C LEU A 426 7.91 1.54 4.41
N THR A 427 6.90 1.84 5.21
CA THR A 427 6.26 3.17 5.28
C THR A 427 6.75 4.00 6.46
N TYR A 428 7.67 3.46 7.25
CA TYR A 428 8.39 4.09 8.36
C TYR A 428 9.60 3.22 8.73
N ASP A 429 10.55 3.76 9.49
CA ASP A 429 11.80 3.09 9.87
C ASP A 429 11.56 2.04 10.98
N PRO A 430 11.81 0.73 10.73
CA PRO A 430 11.65 -0.31 11.74
C PRO A 430 12.60 -0.21 12.93
N GLY A 431 13.83 0.25 12.71
CA GLY A 431 14.81 0.42 13.78
C GLY A 431 14.37 1.53 14.74
N ARG A 432 13.76 2.60 14.25
CA ARG A 432 13.15 3.62 15.13
C ARG A 432 11.88 3.09 15.81
N PHE A 433 11.09 2.26 15.13
CA PHE A 433 9.88 1.65 15.69
C PHE A 433 10.18 0.73 16.87
N ASP A 434 11.29 -0.01 16.84
CA ASP A 434 11.72 -0.90 17.93
C ASP A 434 11.84 -0.22 19.32
N ALA A 435 12.00 1.11 19.35
CA ALA A 435 11.96 1.89 20.58
C ALA A 435 10.58 1.83 21.26
N ALA A 436 9.49 1.62 20.50
CA ALA A 436 8.15 1.38 21.03
C ALA A 436 8.11 0.07 21.84
N LEU A 437 8.62 -1.02 21.29
CA LEU A 437 8.69 -2.31 21.99
C LEU A 437 9.52 -2.21 23.27
N SER A 438 10.68 -1.56 23.19
CA SER A 438 11.56 -1.35 24.34
C SER A 438 10.89 -0.50 25.43
N GLY A 439 10.17 0.56 25.03
CA GLY A 439 9.43 1.42 25.95
C GLY A 439 8.27 0.69 26.64
N LEU A 440 7.48 -0.10 25.90
CA LEU A 440 6.37 -0.87 26.49
C LEU A 440 6.88 -1.93 27.48
N LEU A 441 7.96 -2.65 27.14
CA LEU A 441 8.60 -3.58 28.09
C LEU A 441 9.18 -2.86 29.32
N GLY A 442 9.50 -1.57 29.21
CA GLY A 442 10.01 -0.73 30.27
C GLY A 442 8.96 -0.11 31.19
N VAL A 443 7.66 -0.25 30.89
CA VAL A 443 6.56 0.30 31.71
C VAL A 443 6.59 -0.31 33.11
N ALA A 444 6.32 0.45 34.16
CA ALA A 444 6.33 -0.07 35.54
C ALA A 444 5.32 -1.23 35.73
N GLY A 445 5.72 -2.26 36.49
CA GLY A 445 4.92 -3.49 36.69
C GLY A 445 3.47 -3.25 37.13
N GLY A 446 3.22 -2.22 37.94
CA GLY A 446 1.88 -1.87 38.42
C GLY A 446 0.91 -1.35 37.35
N LEU A 447 1.42 -0.92 36.19
CA LEU A 447 0.60 -0.42 35.06
C LEU A 447 0.38 -1.48 33.97
N ARG A 448 1.00 -2.66 34.11
CA ARG A 448 0.98 -3.72 33.08
C ARG A 448 -0.28 -4.59 33.10
N GLY A 449 -1.16 -4.40 34.07
CA GLY A 449 -2.33 -5.26 34.28
C GLY A 449 -3.55 -4.91 33.43
N SER A 450 -3.54 -3.78 32.71
CA SER A 450 -4.69 -3.35 31.90
C SER A 450 -4.74 -4.07 30.55
N ALA A 451 -5.95 -4.30 30.03
CA ALA A 451 -6.15 -4.85 28.69
C ALA A 451 -5.57 -3.92 27.60
N ALA A 452 -5.61 -2.61 27.82
CA ALA A 452 -5.02 -1.64 26.90
C ALA A 452 -3.50 -1.81 26.77
N TYR A 453 -2.79 -1.98 27.89
CA TYR A 453 -1.35 -2.23 27.88
C TYR A 453 -1.01 -3.57 27.20
N THR A 454 -1.72 -4.64 27.53
CA THR A 454 -1.42 -5.96 26.95
C THR A 454 -1.74 -6.02 25.47
N TYR A 455 -2.80 -5.34 25.00
CA TYR A 455 -3.07 -5.16 23.58
C TYR A 455 -1.89 -4.49 22.87
N ASP A 456 -1.46 -3.31 23.35
CA ASP A 456 -0.41 -2.54 22.67
C ASP A 456 0.93 -3.28 22.67
N LEU A 457 1.27 -3.96 23.78
CA LEU A 457 2.49 -4.74 23.87
C LEU A 457 2.51 -5.89 22.85
N VAL A 458 1.40 -6.59 22.69
CA VAL A 458 1.28 -7.68 21.72
C VAL A 458 1.32 -7.15 20.30
N ASP A 459 0.59 -6.07 20.01
CA ASP A 459 0.53 -5.50 18.66
C ASP A 459 1.89 -4.96 18.21
N VAL A 460 2.59 -4.24 19.09
CA VAL A 460 3.94 -3.71 18.83
C VAL A 460 4.98 -4.83 18.71
N ALA A 461 4.92 -5.86 19.56
CA ALA A 461 5.85 -7.00 19.48
C ALA A 461 5.67 -7.80 18.18
N ARG A 462 4.41 -8.03 17.78
CA ARG A 462 4.07 -8.67 16.51
C ARG A 462 4.52 -7.82 15.32
N GLN A 463 4.27 -6.51 15.33
CA GLN A 463 4.75 -5.62 14.27
C GLN A 463 6.29 -5.62 14.16
N ALA A 464 7.01 -5.65 15.28
CA ALA A 464 8.48 -5.73 15.28
C ALA A 464 9.00 -7.04 14.65
N LEU A 465 8.24 -8.15 14.75
CA LEU A 465 8.50 -9.39 14.00
C LEU A 465 8.17 -9.22 12.51
N ALA A 466 7.02 -8.65 12.18
CA ALA A 466 6.61 -8.39 10.80
C ALA A 466 7.63 -7.56 10.02
N HIS A 467 8.27 -6.56 10.65
CA HIS A 467 9.35 -5.80 10.02
C HIS A 467 10.53 -6.69 9.59
N ARG A 468 10.79 -7.78 10.30
CA ARG A 468 11.87 -8.71 9.95
C ARG A 468 11.58 -9.53 8.72
N SER A 469 10.32 -9.75 8.37
CA SER A 469 10.00 -10.38 7.09
C SER A 469 10.50 -9.53 5.92
N ARG A 470 10.41 -8.19 6.03
CA ARG A 470 10.89 -7.24 5.00
C ARG A 470 12.42 -7.08 4.99
N GLN A 471 13.07 -7.39 6.11
CA GLN A 471 14.53 -7.44 6.22
C GLN A 471 15.13 -8.73 5.65
N TYR A 472 14.56 -9.89 6.01
CA TYR A 472 15.17 -11.20 5.73
C TYR A 472 14.81 -11.78 4.36
N LEU A 473 13.65 -11.45 3.77
CA LEU A 473 13.27 -11.99 2.47
C LEU A 473 14.24 -11.60 1.34
N PRO A 474 14.70 -10.34 1.23
CA PRO A 474 15.74 -9.98 0.26
C PRO A 474 17.06 -10.71 0.48
N LEU A 475 17.41 -11.02 1.73
CA LEU A 475 18.62 -11.77 2.09
C LEU A 475 18.49 -13.25 1.69
N LEU A 476 17.31 -13.86 1.89
CA LEU A 476 16.97 -15.21 1.39
C LEU A 476 17.11 -15.26 -0.13
N ARG A 477 16.53 -14.28 -0.84
CA ARG A 477 16.64 -14.16 -2.30
C ARG A 477 18.09 -14.08 -2.75
N ALA A 478 18.89 -13.25 -2.08
CA ALA A 478 20.29 -13.07 -2.42
C ALA A 478 21.13 -14.34 -2.15
N ALA A 479 20.89 -15.04 -1.04
CA ALA A 479 21.55 -16.30 -0.73
C ALA A 479 21.20 -17.38 -1.77
N TYR A 480 19.92 -17.51 -2.14
CA TYR A 480 19.46 -18.44 -3.18
C TYR A 480 20.09 -18.12 -4.54
N ALA A 481 20.10 -16.86 -4.96
CA ALA A 481 20.68 -16.42 -6.24
C ALA A 481 22.19 -16.70 -6.33
N ARG A 482 22.93 -16.56 -5.22
CA ARG A 482 24.35 -16.90 -5.13
C ARG A 482 24.62 -18.40 -4.96
N LYS A 483 23.59 -19.23 -4.87
CA LYS A 483 23.68 -20.66 -4.51
C LYS A 483 24.40 -20.91 -3.19
N ASP A 484 24.28 -19.97 -2.25
CA ASP A 484 24.87 -20.06 -0.92
C ASP A 484 23.94 -20.87 0.00
N ALA A 485 24.08 -22.19 -0.06
CA ALA A 485 23.20 -23.13 0.65
C ALA A 485 23.25 -22.94 2.18
N ALA A 486 24.41 -22.61 2.74
CA ALA A 486 24.58 -22.43 4.18
C ALA A 486 23.87 -21.16 4.68
N ALA A 487 24.05 -20.02 3.99
CA ALA A 487 23.34 -18.79 4.31
C ALA A 487 21.83 -18.95 4.10
N PHE A 488 21.43 -19.60 2.99
CA PHE A 488 20.01 -19.85 2.69
C PHE A 488 19.34 -20.67 3.81
N THR A 489 19.96 -21.78 4.22
CA THR A 489 19.43 -22.66 5.28
C THR A 489 19.29 -21.92 6.61
N SER A 490 20.31 -21.15 6.98
CA SER A 490 20.33 -20.36 8.22
C SER A 490 19.22 -19.30 8.23
N LEU A 491 19.07 -18.57 7.12
CA LEU A 491 18.02 -17.57 6.96
C LEU A 491 16.61 -18.21 6.92
N ALA A 492 16.45 -19.36 6.27
CA ALA A 492 15.16 -20.06 6.18
C ALA A 492 14.71 -20.58 7.55
N THR A 493 15.64 -21.11 8.34
CA THR A 493 15.37 -21.55 9.72
C THR A 493 15.00 -20.35 10.61
N LEU A 494 15.72 -19.23 10.48
CA LEU A 494 15.39 -18.02 11.20
C LEU A 494 14.00 -17.48 10.80
N TRP A 495 13.68 -17.45 9.51
CA TRP A 495 12.39 -17.04 8.98
C TRP A 495 11.24 -17.82 9.63
N LEU A 496 11.30 -19.15 9.57
CA LEU A 496 10.26 -20.03 10.14
C LEU A 496 10.17 -19.90 11.67
N ARG A 497 11.31 -19.73 12.35
CA ARG A 497 11.33 -19.47 13.80
C ARG A 497 10.63 -18.17 14.17
N LEU A 498 10.83 -17.11 13.40
CA LEU A 498 10.18 -15.82 13.65
C LEU A 498 8.67 -15.89 13.35
N MET A 499 8.25 -16.64 12.34
CA MET A 499 6.82 -16.91 12.11
C MET A 499 6.18 -17.66 13.27
N GLY A 500 6.83 -18.70 13.80
CA GLY A 500 6.35 -19.41 14.99
C GLY A 500 6.23 -18.47 16.21
N LEU A 501 7.23 -17.61 16.42
CA LEU A 501 7.19 -16.63 17.50
C LEU A 501 6.10 -15.56 17.30
N SER A 502 5.74 -15.25 16.06
CA SER A 502 4.62 -14.37 15.71
C SER A 502 3.27 -15.01 16.08
N ASP A 503 3.11 -16.31 15.84
CA ASP A 503 1.93 -17.07 16.31
C ASP A 503 1.87 -17.10 17.85
N GLU A 504 3.01 -17.33 18.51
CA GLU A 504 3.05 -17.38 19.98
C GLU A 504 2.71 -16.03 20.64
N VAL A 505 3.21 -14.91 20.12
CA VAL A 505 2.92 -13.58 20.71
C VAL A 505 1.47 -13.15 20.49
N THR A 506 0.94 -13.41 19.29
CA THR A 506 -0.48 -13.16 18.99
C THR A 506 -1.40 -14.02 19.85
N GLY A 507 -0.95 -15.20 20.29
CA GLY A 507 -1.67 -16.08 21.21
C GLY A 507 -1.87 -15.53 22.62
N THR A 508 -1.31 -14.36 22.95
CA THR A 508 -1.32 -13.81 24.32
C THR A 508 -2.35 -12.71 24.56
N HIS A 509 -3.17 -12.36 23.56
CA HIS A 509 -4.25 -11.38 23.72
C HIS A 509 -5.49 -11.73 22.88
N PRO A 510 -6.74 -11.57 23.38
CA PRO A 510 -7.95 -12.03 22.68
C PRO A 510 -8.15 -11.44 21.28
N ALA A 511 -7.76 -10.18 21.07
CA ALA A 511 -7.91 -9.48 19.79
C ALA A 511 -7.07 -10.06 18.62
N PHE A 512 -6.16 -11.00 18.91
CA PHE A 512 -5.28 -11.61 17.91
C PHE A 512 -5.47 -13.14 17.82
N LEU A 513 -6.63 -13.65 18.23
CA LEU A 513 -6.94 -15.09 18.16
C LEU A 513 -7.88 -15.38 16.98
N LEU A 514 -7.58 -16.42 16.21
CA LEU A 514 -8.49 -16.92 15.17
C LEU A 514 -9.74 -17.61 15.76
N GLY A 515 -9.63 -18.17 16.97
CA GLY A 515 -10.68 -18.95 17.60
C GLY A 515 -12.01 -18.21 17.78
N PRO A 516 -12.04 -17.01 18.40
CA PRO A 516 -13.26 -16.22 18.52
C PRO A 516 -13.95 -15.96 17.18
N TRP A 517 -13.20 -15.56 16.14
CA TRP A 517 -13.73 -15.32 14.79
C TRP A 517 -14.47 -16.54 14.21
N ILE A 518 -13.86 -17.72 14.28
CA ILE A 518 -14.50 -18.96 13.80
C ILE A 518 -15.68 -19.36 14.70
N ASN A 519 -15.54 -19.17 16.00
CA ASN A 519 -16.57 -19.53 16.96
C ASN A 519 -17.84 -18.68 16.78
N ASP A 520 -17.70 -17.38 16.55
CA ASP A 520 -18.83 -16.47 16.32
C ASP A 520 -19.57 -16.86 15.02
N ALA A 521 -18.82 -17.21 13.96
CA ALA A 521 -19.40 -17.75 12.72
C ALA A 521 -20.22 -19.03 12.96
N ARG A 522 -19.73 -19.92 13.83
CA ARG A 522 -20.44 -21.16 14.21
C ARG A 522 -21.67 -20.86 15.08
N LEU A 523 -21.58 -19.91 16.00
CA LEU A 523 -22.66 -19.60 16.95
C LEU A 523 -23.85 -18.93 16.27
N LEU A 524 -23.62 -18.09 15.27
CA LEU A 524 -24.70 -17.43 14.51
C LEU A 524 -25.54 -18.41 13.69
N ALA A 525 -24.96 -19.53 13.26
CA ALA A 525 -25.65 -20.49 12.39
C ALA A 525 -26.81 -21.21 13.09
N THR A 526 -27.92 -21.38 12.36
CA THR A 526 -29.17 -21.97 12.89
C THR A 526 -29.27 -23.49 12.67
N ASP A 527 -28.47 -24.03 11.74
CA ASP A 527 -28.36 -25.47 11.50
C ASP A 527 -26.91 -25.91 11.21
N ALA A 528 -26.72 -27.21 10.97
CA ALA A 528 -25.39 -27.80 10.72
C ALA A 528 -24.79 -27.40 9.36
N GLY A 529 -25.62 -27.19 8.34
CA GLY A 529 -25.19 -26.77 7.01
C GLY A 529 -24.72 -25.33 7.02
N GLU A 530 -25.50 -24.43 7.61
CA GLU A 530 -25.10 -23.04 7.84
C GLU A 530 -23.83 -22.94 8.69
N ARG A 531 -23.73 -23.75 9.76
CA ARG A 531 -22.54 -23.75 10.63
C ARG A 531 -21.28 -24.10 9.85
N ALA A 532 -21.39 -25.11 8.98
CA ALA A 532 -20.30 -25.52 8.11
C ALA A 532 -19.92 -24.42 7.10
N GLU A 533 -20.91 -23.75 6.53
CA GLU A 533 -20.69 -22.73 5.50
C GLU A 533 -20.20 -21.39 6.06
N PHE A 534 -20.66 -21.00 7.26
CA PHE A 534 -20.18 -19.79 7.93
C PHE A 534 -18.77 -19.95 8.44
N GLU A 535 -18.39 -21.11 8.99
CA GLU A 535 -16.97 -21.37 9.29
C GLU A 535 -16.12 -21.29 8.01
N ARG A 536 -16.60 -21.88 6.90
CA ARG A 536 -15.87 -21.84 5.63
C ARG A 536 -15.70 -20.42 5.12
N THR A 537 -16.77 -19.65 5.04
CA THR A 537 -16.74 -18.26 4.54
C THR A 537 -15.96 -17.33 5.47
N ALA A 538 -15.98 -17.56 6.78
CA ALA A 538 -15.14 -16.87 7.75
C ALA A 538 -13.64 -17.08 7.46
N LYS A 539 -13.23 -18.31 7.14
CA LYS A 539 -11.85 -18.64 6.75
C LYS A 539 -11.49 -18.11 5.36
N VAL A 540 -12.41 -18.26 4.39
CA VAL A 540 -12.23 -17.74 3.03
C VAL A 540 -11.95 -16.24 3.06
N LEU A 541 -12.77 -15.46 3.78
CA LEU A 541 -12.66 -14.01 3.78
C LEU A 541 -11.25 -13.56 4.19
N LEU A 542 -10.65 -14.20 5.19
CA LEU A 542 -9.32 -13.87 5.69
C LEU A 542 -8.16 -14.38 4.81
N THR A 543 -8.43 -15.24 3.83
CA THR A 543 -7.39 -15.96 3.07
C THR A 543 -7.59 -15.79 1.57
N VAL A 544 -8.25 -16.72 0.88
CA VAL A 544 -8.44 -16.73 -0.58
C VAL A 544 -9.55 -15.78 -1.07
N TRP A 545 -10.31 -15.19 -0.14
CA TRP A 545 -11.41 -14.23 -0.30
C TRP A 545 -12.64 -14.73 -1.10
N GLY A 546 -12.44 -15.58 -2.10
CA GLY A 546 -13.52 -16.18 -2.88
C GLY A 546 -13.09 -17.47 -3.56
N GLY A 547 -13.68 -17.76 -4.73
CA GLY A 547 -13.23 -18.86 -5.59
C GLY A 547 -11.91 -18.53 -6.30
N ARG A 548 -11.38 -19.47 -7.09
CA ARG A 548 -10.10 -19.28 -7.80
C ARG A 548 -10.06 -18.02 -8.66
N ALA A 549 -11.14 -17.74 -9.40
CA ALA A 549 -11.23 -16.55 -10.24
C ALA A 549 -11.07 -15.26 -9.43
N THR A 550 -11.54 -15.24 -8.18
CA THR A 550 -11.40 -14.12 -7.26
C THR A 550 -10.03 -14.07 -6.60
N SER A 551 -9.56 -15.21 -6.12
CA SER A 551 -8.30 -15.32 -5.40
C SER A 551 -7.10 -15.01 -6.31
N ASP A 552 -7.06 -15.56 -7.52
CA ASP A 552 -5.90 -15.52 -8.40
C ASP A 552 -6.02 -14.41 -9.45
N ALA A 553 -7.01 -14.50 -10.35
CA ALA A 553 -7.17 -13.51 -11.42
C ALA A 553 -7.79 -12.19 -10.95
N GLY A 554 -8.50 -12.23 -9.83
CA GLY A 554 -9.06 -11.07 -9.16
C GLY A 554 -8.14 -10.49 -8.10
N ASP A 555 -6.93 -11.02 -7.87
CA ASP A 555 -5.97 -10.45 -6.92
C ASP A 555 -6.48 -10.22 -5.48
N LEU A 556 -7.52 -10.94 -5.03
CA LEU A 556 -8.08 -10.77 -3.67
C LEU A 556 -7.51 -11.74 -2.64
N HIS A 557 -6.58 -12.62 -3.01
CA HIS A 557 -5.87 -13.43 -2.02
C HIS A 557 -5.15 -12.53 -1.00
N GLU A 558 -5.28 -12.88 0.28
CA GLU A 558 -4.74 -12.15 1.45
C GLU A 558 -5.19 -10.70 1.60
N TYR A 559 -6.21 -10.24 0.85
CA TYR A 559 -6.72 -8.87 0.97
C TYR A 559 -7.06 -8.53 2.43
N ALA A 560 -7.69 -9.49 3.11
CA ALA A 560 -8.03 -9.43 4.53
C ALA A 560 -7.20 -10.41 5.38
N GLY A 561 -5.93 -10.61 5.04
CA GLY A 561 -5.01 -11.41 5.86
C GLY A 561 -4.93 -10.90 7.30
N ARG A 562 -4.68 -11.80 8.26
CA ARG A 562 -4.52 -11.47 9.68
C ARG A 562 -3.26 -12.11 10.26
N GLU A 563 -2.55 -11.37 11.09
CA GLU A 563 -1.52 -11.96 11.95
C GLU A 563 -2.17 -12.41 13.26
N TRP A 564 -2.88 -13.54 13.21
CA TRP A 564 -3.60 -14.12 14.34
C TRP A 564 -3.03 -15.49 14.73
N ASN A 565 -3.10 -15.80 16.02
CA ASN A 565 -2.77 -17.12 16.54
C ASN A 565 -3.67 -18.18 15.92
N GLY A 566 -3.08 -19.28 15.50
CA GLY A 566 -3.74 -20.33 14.72
C GLY A 566 -3.65 -20.08 13.22
N LEU A 567 -3.95 -18.87 12.75
CA LEU A 567 -3.81 -18.53 11.32
C LEU A 567 -2.33 -18.47 10.90
N MET A 568 -1.47 -17.89 11.75
CA MET A 568 -0.03 -17.87 11.54
C MET A 568 0.55 -19.30 11.51
N ALA A 569 0.20 -20.13 12.50
CA ALA A 569 0.70 -21.50 12.61
C ALA A 569 0.19 -22.46 11.54
N ASP A 570 -1.10 -22.42 11.19
CA ASP A 570 -1.73 -23.46 10.35
C ASP A 570 -1.88 -23.07 8.88
N PHE A 571 -1.84 -21.77 8.55
CA PHE A 571 -2.04 -21.30 7.18
C PHE A 571 -0.78 -20.64 6.60
N TYR A 572 -0.20 -19.66 7.29
CA TYR A 572 0.96 -18.93 6.77
C TYR A 572 2.26 -19.72 6.85
N LEU A 573 2.60 -20.27 8.03
CA LEU A 573 3.86 -20.99 8.26
C LEU A 573 4.02 -22.21 7.33
N PRO A 574 3.00 -23.08 7.15
CA PRO A 574 3.15 -24.27 6.30
C PRO A 574 3.40 -23.93 4.83
N ARG A 575 2.82 -22.83 4.32
CA ARG A 575 3.09 -22.35 2.96
C ARG A 575 4.55 -21.93 2.79
N TRP A 576 5.06 -21.10 3.69
CA TRP A 576 6.46 -20.67 3.65
C TRP A 576 7.43 -21.85 3.82
N LYS A 577 7.12 -22.78 4.74
CA LYS A 577 7.92 -24.00 4.90
C LYS A 577 7.97 -24.81 3.60
N LYS A 578 6.83 -25.07 2.97
CA LYS A 578 6.74 -25.79 1.69
C LYS A 578 7.61 -25.15 0.61
N TRP A 579 7.59 -23.82 0.51
CA TRP A 579 8.37 -23.10 -0.49
C TRP A 579 9.87 -23.10 -0.19
N LEU A 580 10.25 -22.83 1.07
CA LEU A 580 11.66 -22.82 1.48
C LEU A 580 12.31 -24.21 1.38
N ASP A 581 11.57 -25.27 1.70
CA ASP A 581 12.04 -26.65 1.50
C ASP A 581 12.27 -26.94 0.01
N ALA A 582 11.32 -26.58 -0.86
CA ALA A 582 11.47 -26.78 -2.31
C ALA A 582 12.66 -26.00 -2.89
N LEU A 583 12.93 -24.80 -2.38
CA LEU A 583 14.11 -24.02 -2.75
C LEU A 583 15.41 -24.65 -2.23
N ALA A 584 15.42 -25.19 -1.01
CA ALA A 584 16.58 -25.90 -0.49
C ALA A 584 16.90 -27.15 -1.33
N ASP A 585 15.88 -27.92 -1.72
CA ASP A 585 16.02 -29.09 -2.60
C ASP A 585 16.52 -28.69 -4.00
N ALA A 586 16.00 -27.58 -4.54
CA ALA A 586 16.47 -27.01 -5.81
C ALA A 586 17.97 -26.63 -5.76
N LEU A 587 18.43 -26.02 -4.65
CA LEU A 587 19.84 -25.71 -4.44
C LEU A 587 20.71 -26.98 -4.35
N ALA A 588 20.23 -28.00 -3.64
CA ALA A 588 20.96 -29.25 -3.45
C ALA A 588 21.08 -30.07 -4.75
N THR A 589 20.04 -30.08 -5.58
CA THR A 589 19.98 -30.87 -6.81
C THR A 589 20.44 -30.11 -8.07
N GLY A 590 20.52 -28.78 -8.01
CA GLY A 590 20.80 -27.94 -9.17
C GLY A 590 19.64 -27.84 -10.17
N THR A 591 18.42 -28.21 -9.76
CA THR A 591 17.21 -28.15 -10.59
C THR A 591 16.30 -26.99 -10.17
N PRO A 592 15.53 -26.36 -11.08
CA PRO A 592 14.58 -25.32 -10.70
C PRO A 592 13.47 -25.86 -9.78
N PRO A 593 12.98 -25.07 -8.80
CA PRO A 593 11.86 -25.50 -7.97
C PRO A 593 10.59 -25.61 -8.81
N ALA A 594 9.74 -26.59 -8.48
CA ALA A 594 8.44 -26.73 -9.15
C ALA A 594 7.54 -25.54 -8.84
N ALA A 595 6.74 -25.12 -9.83
CA ALA A 595 5.68 -24.13 -9.61
C ALA A 595 4.65 -24.68 -8.60
N VAL A 596 4.22 -23.83 -7.68
CA VAL A 596 3.21 -24.18 -6.68
C VAL A 596 1.88 -23.54 -7.08
N ASP A 597 0.85 -24.36 -7.27
CA ASP A 597 -0.54 -23.87 -7.34
C ASP A 597 -1.00 -23.52 -5.93
N TRP A 598 -0.80 -22.26 -5.53
CA TRP A 598 -1.07 -21.79 -4.18
C TRP A 598 -2.53 -21.93 -3.78
N PHE A 599 -3.49 -21.63 -4.68
CA PHE A 599 -4.91 -21.80 -4.38
C PHE A 599 -5.28 -23.27 -4.08
N ALA A 600 -4.70 -24.22 -4.81
CA ALA A 600 -4.93 -25.65 -4.55
C ALA A 600 -4.37 -26.12 -3.18
N VAL A 601 -3.40 -25.39 -2.63
CA VAL A 601 -2.86 -25.62 -1.28
C VAL A 601 -3.72 -24.94 -0.21
N GLU A 602 -4.18 -23.72 -0.49
CA GLU A 602 -4.84 -22.84 0.48
C GLU A 602 -6.31 -23.17 0.68
N GLU A 603 -7.03 -23.42 -0.40
CA GLU A 603 -8.48 -23.52 -0.37
C GLU A 603 -9.01 -24.70 0.46
N PRO A 604 -8.36 -25.90 0.48
CA PRO A 604 -8.76 -26.98 1.36
C PRO A 604 -8.76 -26.62 2.86
N TRP A 605 -7.83 -25.76 3.30
CA TRP A 605 -7.75 -25.31 4.71
C TRP A 605 -9.03 -24.58 5.13
N THR A 606 -9.68 -23.86 4.21
CA THR A 606 -10.94 -23.15 4.49
C THR A 606 -12.09 -24.10 4.83
N ARG A 607 -12.01 -25.37 4.41
CA ARG A 607 -13.02 -26.41 4.71
C ARG A 607 -12.65 -27.28 5.91
N GLU A 608 -11.41 -27.23 6.37
CA GLU A 608 -10.98 -28.00 7.54
C GLU A 608 -11.80 -27.60 8.77
N ARG A 609 -12.13 -28.56 9.62
CA ARG A 609 -12.78 -28.33 10.91
C ARG A 609 -11.74 -28.54 12.01
N LYS A 610 -11.31 -27.44 12.61
CA LYS A 610 -10.34 -27.42 13.70
C LYS A 610 -10.81 -26.43 14.76
N ASP A 611 -10.61 -26.80 16.02
CA ASP A 611 -10.83 -25.91 17.14
C ASP A 611 -9.57 -25.12 17.44
N TYR A 612 -9.77 -23.83 17.69
CA TYR A 612 -8.71 -22.88 18.02
C TYR A 612 -8.97 -22.30 19.41
N PRO A 613 -7.93 -21.85 20.14
CA PRO A 613 -8.11 -21.25 21.45
C PRO A 613 -9.06 -20.05 21.42
N LEU A 614 -10.07 -20.06 22.30
CA LEU A 614 -10.99 -18.94 22.50
C LEU A 614 -10.47 -17.92 23.53
N ARG A 615 -9.38 -18.25 24.22
CA ARG A 615 -8.75 -17.44 25.26
C ARG A 615 -7.23 -17.44 25.06
N PRO A 616 -6.53 -16.39 25.54
CA PRO A 616 -5.08 -16.33 25.46
C PRO A 616 -4.41 -17.56 26.06
N VAL A 617 -3.34 -18.03 25.42
CA VAL A 617 -2.59 -19.25 25.76
C VAL A 617 -1.22 -18.97 26.40
N GLY A 618 -0.87 -17.70 26.60
CA GLY A 618 0.41 -17.31 27.17
C GLY A 618 0.39 -15.92 27.81
N ASP A 619 1.50 -15.57 28.47
CA ASP A 619 1.68 -14.27 29.11
C ASP A 619 2.24 -13.24 28.12
N PRO A 620 1.56 -12.10 27.91
CA PRO A 620 1.97 -11.12 26.90
C PRO A 620 3.33 -10.50 27.19
N TYR A 621 3.65 -10.23 28.46
CA TYR A 621 4.92 -9.60 28.82
C TYR A 621 6.12 -10.53 28.60
N ARG A 622 6.05 -11.77 29.11
CA ARG A 622 7.11 -12.78 28.95
C ARG A 622 7.34 -13.11 27.49
N THR A 623 6.26 -13.26 26.71
CA THR A 623 6.38 -13.58 25.28
C THR A 623 6.96 -12.40 24.50
N ALA A 624 6.51 -11.16 24.74
CA ALA A 624 7.09 -9.97 24.10
C ALA A 624 8.54 -9.72 24.52
N ALA A 625 8.92 -10.02 25.78
CA ALA A 625 10.31 -9.96 26.21
C ALA A 625 11.19 -10.96 25.45
N ARG A 626 10.68 -12.18 25.20
CA ARG A 626 11.35 -13.19 24.37
C ARG A 626 11.43 -12.75 22.90
N VAL A 627 10.39 -12.09 22.35
CA VAL A 627 10.45 -11.44 21.03
C VAL A 627 11.61 -10.45 20.99
N ARG A 628 11.66 -9.51 21.93
CA ARG A 628 12.74 -8.52 22.03
C ARG A 628 14.11 -9.18 22.12
N ASP A 629 14.27 -10.22 22.93
CA ASP A 629 15.56 -10.92 23.11
C ASP A 629 16.00 -11.66 21.84
N VAL A 630 15.08 -12.36 21.16
CA VAL A 630 15.35 -13.05 19.90
C VAL A 630 15.74 -12.05 18.82
N LEU A 631 14.95 -10.97 18.68
CA LEU A 631 15.21 -9.94 17.67
C LEU A 631 16.51 -9.18 17.93
N ALA A 632 16.81 -8.83 19.19
CA ALA A 632 18.04 -8.14 19.57
C ALA A 632 19.30 -8.94 19.25
N ARG A 633 19.24 -10.27 19.28
CA ARG A 633 20.37 -11.18 19.02
C ARG A 633 20.41 -11.74 17.60
N ALA A 634 19.35 -11.54 16.82
CA ALA A 634 19.25 -12.13 15.49
C ALA A 634 20.37 -11.60 14.56
N PRO A 635 20.94 -12.44 13.67
CA PRO A 635 21.96 -11.99 12.71
C PRO A 635 21.36 -11.10 11.60
N TYR A 636 22.24 -10.61 10.72
CA TYR A 636 21.93 -9.81 9.53
C TYR A 636 21.17 -8.49 9.79
N GLN A 637 21.48 -7.82 10.90
CA GLN A 637 20.93 -6.50 11.27
C GLN A 637 21.59 -5.31 10.54
N GLY A 638 22.36 -5.55 9.48
CA GLY A 638 23.13 -4.53 8.78
C GLY A 638 22.64 -4.29 7.37
N SER A 639 22.52 -3.02 7.00
CA SER A 639 22.29 -2.57 5.62
C SER A 639 23.46 -1.70 5.17
N LEU A 640 23.90 -1.88 3.91
CA LEU A 640 25.04 -1.18 3.35
C LEU A 640 24.59 -0.33 2.16
N LYS A 641 24.85 0.98 2.21
CA LYS A 641 24.71 1.89 1.08
C LYS A 641 26.10 2.36 0.65
N VAL A 642 26.46 2.12 -0.61
CA VAL A 642 27.75 2.53 -1.16
C VAL A 642 27.53 3.61 -2.22
N THR A 643 28.36 4.65 -2.19
CA THR A 643 28.39 5.75 -3.16
C THR A 643 29.82 5.99 -3.60
N ALA A 644 30.02 6.43 -4.84
CA ALA A 644 31.34 6.76 -5.36
C ALA A 644 31.31 8.08 -6.13
N GLU A 645 32.23 8.99 -5.79
CA GLU A 645 32.26 10.35 -6.34
C GLU A 645 33.68 10.75 -6.78
N PRO A 646 33.90 11.09 -8.07
CA PRO A 646 32.97 10.86 -9.19
C PRO A 646 32.84 9.36 -9.53
N ALA A 647 31.74 8.96 -10.19
CA ALA A 647 31.53 7.58 -10.63
C ALA A 647 32.46 7.17 -11.80
N ALA A 648 32.98 8.15 -12.53
CA ALA A 648 34.04 7.97 -13.51
C ALA A 648 35.11 9.07 -13.38
N PHE A 649 36.36 8.73 -13.67
CA PHE A 649 37.50 9.64 -13.58
C PHE A 649 38.50 9.41 -14.72
N PRO A 650 39.33 10.40 -15.08
CA PRO A 650 40.33 10.23 -16.12
C PRO A 650 41.45 9.28 -15.69
N PRO A 651 42.32 8.83 -16.63
CA PRO A 651 43.50 8.06 -16.28
C PRO A 651 44.40 8.75 -15.26
N GLY A 652 44.83 7.99 -14.25
CA GLY A 652 45.54 8.52 -13.08
C GLY A 652 44.67 9.35 -12.12
N GLY A 653 43.36 9.45 -12.39
CA GLY A 653 42.38 10.08 -11.52
C GLY A 653 42.02 9.22 -10.31
N HIS A 654 41.07 9.71 -9.52
CA HIS A 654 40.63 9.04 -8.29
C HIS A 654 39.16 9.29 -8.02
N ALA A 655 38.54 8.38 -7.27
CA ALA A 655 37.19 8.51 -6.74
C ALA A 655 37.18 8.28 -5.23
N ARG A 656 36.29 8.99 -4.54
CA ARG A 656 35.99 8.73 -3.13
C ARG A 656 34.86 7.72 -3.07
N VAL A 657 35.15 6.52 -2.59
CA VAL A 657 34.17 5.47 -2.32
C VAL A 657 33.75 5.60 -0.86
N THR A 658 32.47 5.83 -0.62
CA THR A 658 31.87 5.98 0.71
C THR A 658 30.90 4.84 0.97
N ALA A 659 31.17 4.04 1.99
CA ALA A 659 30.28 2.99 2.49
C ALA A 659 29.60 3.46 3.78
N VAL A 660 28.27 3.52 3.77
CA VAL A 660 27.44 3.81 4.93
C VAL A 660 26.78 2.53 5.39
N PHE A 661 27.17 2.05 6.56
CA PHE A 661 26.54 0.92 7.22
C PHE A 661 25.48 1.42 8.19
N THR A 662 24.28 0.86 8.11
CA THR A 662 23.16 1.16 9.00
C THR A 662 22.80 -0.10 9.78
N ASN A 663 22.70 0.03 11.10
CA ASN A 663 22.10 -0.99 11.95
C ASN A 663 20.58 -0.84 11.87
N VAL A 664 19.92 -1.77 11.18
CA VAL A 664 18.45 -1.74 10.97
C VAL A 664 17.68 -2.32 12.17
N ASN A 665 18.37 -2.64 13.26
CA ASN A 665 17.78 -3.09 14.51
C ASN A 665 17.87 -1.99 15.57
N GLY A 666 16.74 -1.65 16.19
CA GLY A 666 16.64 -0.64 17.25
C GLY A 666 16.66 -1.18 18.68
N LEU A 667 16.84 -2.49 18.86
CA LEU A 667 16.85 -3.16 20.17
C LEU A 667 18.26 -3.40 20.71
N ARG A 668 19.28 -3.47 19.85
CA ARG A 668 20.69 -3.67 20.26
C ARG A 668 21.67 -2.99 19.30
N SER A 669 22.77 -2.49 19.83
CA SER A 669 23.92 -2.03 19.04
C SER A 669 24.70 -3.20 18.42
N THR A 670 25.41 -2.93 17.33
CA THR A 670 26.40 -3.88 16.82
C THR A 670 27.66 -3.89 17.67
N GLY A 671 28.38 -5.01 17.65
CA GLY A 671 29.81 -5.02 17.97
C GLY A 671 30.62 -4.36 16.85
N ARG A 672 31.92 -4.68 16.79
CA ARG A 672 32.83 -4.19 15.75
C ARG A 672 32.31 -4.51 14.33
N VAL A 673 32.31 -3.51 13.46
CA VAL A 673 31.98 -3.63 12.04
C VAL A 673 33.25 -3.45 11.24
N ASP A 674 33.66 -4.47 10.49
CA ASP A 674 34.88 -4.46 9.68
C ASP A 674 34.52 -4.34 8.21
N PHE A 675 35.26 -3.52 7.47
CA PHE A 675 35.12 -3.33 6.03
C PHE A 675 36.40 -3.69 5.32
N ALA A 676 36.28 -4.40 4.20
CA ALA A 676 37.36 -4.65 3.27
C ALA A 676 36.91 -4.28 1.86
N LEU A 677 37.68 -3.41 1.19
CA LEU A 677 37.48 -3.07 -0.21
C LEU A 677 38.55 -3.81 -1.02
N THR A 678 38.13 -4.60 -2.00
CA THR A 678 38.99 -5.36 -2.91
C THR A 678 38.62 -5.11 -4.37
N GLY A 679 39.49 -5.50 -5.31
CA GLY A 679 39.25 -5.37 -6.76
C GLY A 679 39.81 -4.08 -7.40
N ILE A 680 40.07 -3.05 -6.60
CA ILE A 680 40.69 -1.79 -7.05
C ILE A 680 41.71 -1.29 -6.01
N ASP A 681 42.76 -0.61 -6.48
CA ASP A 681 43.70 0.08 -5.60
C ASP A 681 42.98 1.23 -4.88
N ALA A 682 42.93 1.17 -3.55
CA ALA A 682 42.17 2.10 -2.76
C ALA A 682 42.81 2.34 -1.38
N GLU A 683 43.18 3.59 -1.13
CA GLU A 683 43.74 4.01 0.15
C GLU A 683 42.61 4.36 1.14
N PRO A 684 42.55 3.75 2.33
CA PRO A 684 41.58 4.13 3.35
C PRO A 684 41.72 5.60 3.77
N GLN A 685 40.61 6.32 3.83
CA GLN A 685 40.55 7.70 4.35
C GLN A 685 40.14 7.70 5.83
N GLY A 686 40.90 6.98 6.66
CA GLY A 686 40.62 6.73 8.08
C GLY A 686 40.48 5.25 8.41
N PRO A 687 39.96 4.90 9.60
CA PRO A 687 39.77 3.51 10.00
C PRO A 687 38.81 2.76 9.06
N THR A 688 39.18 1.55 8.65
CA THR A 688 38.32 0.63 7.87
C THR A 688 37.42 -0.22 8.76
N SER A 689 37.21 0.19 10.01
CA SER A 689 36.31 -0.48 10.95
C SER A 689 35.64 0.54 11.86
N LEU A 690 34.43 0.19 12.31
CA LEU A 690 33.68 0.94 13.32
C LEU A 690 33.71 0.12 14.62
N ALA A 691 33.99 0.76 15.75
CA ALA A 691 34.04 0.08 17.06
C ALA A 691 32.69 -0.56 17.42
N GLY A 692 31.60 0.08 17.02
CA GLY A 692 30.23 -0.41 17.10
C GLY A 692 29.28 0.63 16.50
N VAL A 693 28.09 0.20 16.10
CA VAL A 693 27.04 1.07 15.57
C VAL A 693 25.85 1.01 16.51
N PRO A 694 25.36 2.15 17.03
CA PRO A 694 24.20 2.18 17.91
C PRO A 694 22.98 1.49 17.30
N ALA A 695 22.03 1.12 18.16
CA ALA A 695 20.73 0.64 17.72
C ALA A 695 20.04 1.72 16.85
N ALA A 696 19.51 1.33 15.69
CA ALA A 696 18.99 2.23 14.65
C ALA A 696 19.99 3.32 14.17
N GLY A 697 21.29 3.11 14.42
CA GLY A 697 22.35 4.05 14.06
C GLY A 697 23.03 3.72 12.73
N SER A 698 23.90 4.61 12.29
CA SER A 698 24.74 4.40 11.10
C SER A 698 26.18 4.81 11.36
N GLY A 699 27.11 4.24 10.60
CA GLY A 699 28.50 4.66 10.54
C GLY A 699 29.01 4.67 9.10
N THR A 700 30.11 5.38 8.88
CA THR A 700 30.65 5.62 7.54
C THR A 700 32.14 5.29 7.47
N VAL A 701 32.53 4.58 6.41
CA VAL A 701 33.93 4.33 6.05
C VAL A 701 34.17 4.84 4.63
N ARG A 702 35.37 5.35 4.38
CA ARG A 702 35.73 5.96 3.10
C ARG A 702 37.07 5.45 2.60
N TRP A 703 37.19 5.33 1.28
CA TRP A 703 38.43 5.06 0.58
C TRP A 703 38.62 6.06 -0.56
N ARG A 704 39.88 6.34 -0.88
CA ARG A 704 40.29 7.00 -2.11
C ARG A 704 40.74 5.92 -3.08
N ALA A 705 39.87 5.54 -4.00
CA ALA A 705 40.16 4.58 -5.05
C ALA A 705 40.89 5.27 -6.20
N SER A 706 41.98 4.68 -6.69
CA SER A 706 42.86 5.24 -7.71
C SER A 706 42.76 4.46 -9.02
N ALA A 707 42.89 5.15 -10.14
CA ALA A 707 43.10 4.49 -11.43
C ALA A 707 44.47 3.81 -11.47
N PRO A 708 44.62 2.68 -12.20
CA PRO A 708 45.89 1.97 -12.31
C PRO A 708 46.99 2.75 -13.08
N GLY A 709 46.68 3.92 -13.64
CA GLY A 709 47.66 4.80 -14.29
C GLY A 709 48.15 4.33 -15.66
N THR A 710 47.62 3.21 -16.18
CA THR A 710 47.94 2.71 -17.52
C THR A 710 47.09 3.43 -18.59
N PRO A 711 47.62 3.67 -19.81
CA PRO A 711 46.84 4.28 -20.90
C PRO A 711 45.55 3.51 -21.20
N LEU A 712 44.49 4.23 -21.60
CA LEU A 712 43.22 3.63 -21.99
C LEU A 712 43.32 2.88 -23.32
N ASP A 713 42.80 1.65 -23.36
CA ASP A 713 42.61 0.82 -24.55
C ASP A 713 41.19 0.94 -25.14
N ARG A 714 40.26 1.46 -24.34
CA ARG A 714 38.82 1.63 -24.65
C ARG A 714 38.27 2.92 -24.02
N PRO A 715 37.11 3.44 -24.48
CA PRO A 715 36.55 4.70 -23.99
C PRO A 715 36.17 4.68 -22.49
N LEU A 716 35.65 3.55 -22.01
CA LEU A 716 35.34 3.28 -20.61
C LEU A 716 35.98 1.98 -20.15
N ARG A 717 36.93 2.06 -19.22
CA ARG A 717 37.53 0.88 -18.58
C ARG A 717 36.84 0.63 -17.25
N PRO A 718 36.09 -0.48 -17.09
CA PRO A 718 35.47 -0.82 -15.82
C PRO A 718 36.53 -1.21 -14.80
N LEU A 719 36.40 -0.71 -13.59
CA LEU A 719 37.21 -1.01 -12.42
C LEU A 719 36.27 -1.61 -11.35
N PRO A 720 35.96 -2.91 -11.45
CA PRO A 720 35.08 -3.58 -10.50
C PRO A 720 35.72 -3.63 -9.11
N TYR A 721 34.91 -3.48 -8.07
CA TYR A 721 35.33 -3.59 -6.70
C TYR A 721 34.24 -4.27 -5.85
N THR A 722 34.68 -4.92 -4.77
CA THR A 722 33.79 -5.53 -3.79
C THR A 722 34.08 -4.92 -2.43
N ILE A 723 33.03 -4.50 -1.73
CA ILE A 723 33.09 -4.13 -0.30
C ILE A 723 32.47 -5.27 0.50
N THR A 724 33.32 -6.01 1.22
CA THR A 724 32.87 -6.97 2.22
C THR A 724 32.72 -6.26 3.56
N VAL A 725 31.58 -6.47 4.21
CA VAL A 725 31.29 -5.96 5.55
C VAL A 725 30.99 -7.12 6.49
N THR A 726 31.72 -7.21 7.60
CA THR A 726 31.53 -8.23 8.63
C THR A 726 31.04 -7.58 9.92
N TYR A 727 29.92 -8.03 10.45
CA TYR A 727 29.24 -7.39 11.57
C TYR A 727 28.36 -8.39 12.34
N GLY A 728 28.00 -8.04 13.57
CA GLY A 728 27.06 -8.81 14.37
C GLY A 728 26.54 -7.97 15.53
N PRO A 729 25.40 -8.35 16.14
CA PRO A 729 24.96 -7.73 17.38
C PRO A 729 26.05 -7.82 18.45
N THR A 730 26.10 -6.85 19.37
CA THR A 730 27.12 -6.84 20.43
C THR A 730 27.10 -8.16 21.20
N GLY A 731 28.26 -8.84 21.24
CA GLY A 731 28.45 -10.11 21.94
C GLY A 731 27.90 -11.36 21.24
N GLU A 732 27.38 -11.24 20.01
CA GLU A 732 26.86 -12.36 19.21
C GLU A 732 27.78 -12.64 18.02
N ASP A 733 27.57 -13.79 17.36
CA ASP A 733 28.32 -14.17 16.16
C ASP A 733 28.16 -13.16 15.02
N ARG A 734 29.24 -13.01 14.25
CA ARG A 734 29.31 -12.06 13.14
C ARG A 734 28.99 -12.75 11.83
N VAL A 735 28.23 -12.07 10.98
CA VAL A 735 27.94 -12.44 9.59
C VAL A 735 28.67 -11.50 8.64
N SER A 736 28.88 -11.96 7.40
CA SER A 736 29.47 -11.14 6.34
C SER A 736 28.46 -10.91 5.22
N GLY A 737 28.43 -9.69 4.70
CA GLY A 737 27.75 -9.32 3.46
C GLY A 737 28.75 -8.72 2.48
N ALA A 738 28.41 -8.71 1.19
CA ALA A 738 29.22 -8.11 0.15
C ALA A 738 28.36 -7.17 -0.70
N PHE A 739 28.96 -6.05 -1.12
CA PHE A 739 28.43 -5.17 -2.15
C PHE A 739 29.42 -5.13 -3.31
N ASP A 740 28.92 -5.43 -4.51
CA ASP A 740 29.69 -5.33 -5.74
C ASP A 740 29.35 -4.01 -6.44
N GLY A 741 30.38 -3.27 -6.82
CA GLY A 741 30.26 -2.02 -7.56
C GLY A 741 31.30 -1.93 -8.68
N THR A 742 31.10 -0.97 -9.57
CA THR A 742 32.05 -0.70 -10.66
C THR A 742 32.30 0.80 -10.72
N LEU A 743 33.56 1.18 -10.59
CA LEU A 743 34.07 2.50 -10.96
C LEU A 743 34.49 2.47 -12.42
N PHE A 744 34.62 3.64 -13.05
CA PHE A 744 35.07 3.70 -14.43
C PHE A 744 36.23 4.66 -14.60
N GLU A 745 37.23 4.23 -15.35
CA GLU A 745 38.18 5.16 -15.92
C GLU A 745 37.67 5.55 -17.32
N ALA A 746 37.50 6.85 -17.53
CA ALA A 746 36.86 7.39 -18.73
C ALA A 746 37.80 8.34 -19.46
N GLY A 747 37.92 8.15 -20.77
CA GLY A 747 38.61 9.12 -21.62
C GLY A 747 37.80 10.42 -21.72
N PRO A 748 38.45 11.61 -21.69
CA PRO A 748 37.74 12.87 -21.72
C PRO A 748 36.99 13.05 -23.04
N LEU A 749 35.81 13.66 -22.98
CA LEU A 749 35.08 14.04 -24.18
C LEU A 749 35.78 15.19 -24.90
N ALA A 750 35.87 15.10 -26.22
CA ALA A 750 36.39 16.17 -27.06
C ALA A 750 35.53 17.45 -26.91
N ALA A 751 36.14 18.60 -27.19
CA ALA A 751 35.49 19.90 -27.04
C ALA A 751 34.13 19.98 -27.77
N GLY A 752 33.14 20.56 -27.07
CA GLY A 752 31.79 20.81 -27.56
C GLY A 752 30.81 19.63 -27.43
N TRP A 753 31.23 18.49 -26.89
CA TRP A 753 30.31 17.47 -26.37
C TRP A 753 29.78 17.90 -25.00
N LYS A 754 28.48 17.68 -24.77
CA LYS A 754 27.81 17.81 -23.48
C LYS A 754 27.30 16.45 -23.04
N THR A 755 27.03 16.32 -21.74
CA THR A 755 26.43 15.11 -21.17
C THR A 755 25.14 15.43 -20.46
N TYR A 756 24.23 14.45 -20.43
CA TYR A 756 23.07 14.45 -19.57
C TYR A 756 22.83 13.02 -19.08
N THR A 757 22.44 12.88 -17.82
CA THR A 757 22.02 11.61 -17.28
C THR A 757 21.02 11.80 -16.16
N ASN A 758 19.94 11.01 -16.21
CA ASN A 758 19.06 10.73 -15.09
C ASN A 758 19.00 9.21 -14.78
N ASN A 759 19.92 8.44 -15.37
CA ASN A 759 20.07 7.00 -15.19
C ASN A 759 21.45 6.62 -14.62
N ALA A 760 22.14 7.59 -14.00
CA ALA A 760 23.49 7.45 -13.47
C ALA A 760 24.52 6.94 -14.49
N ALA A 761 24.43 7.39 -15.74
CA ALA A 761 25.34 7.01 -16.80
C ALA A 761 26.72 7.65 -16.63
N VAL A 762 27.75 6.85 -16.90
CA VAL A 762 29.14 7.29 -17.10
C VAL A 762 29.46 7.22 -18.58
N ILE A 763 30.25 8.18 -19.06
CA ILE A 763 30.49 8.39 -20.49
C ILE A 763 31.98 8.63 -20.69
N GLY A 764 32.57 7.94 -21.66
CA GLY A 764 33.97 8.13 -22.04
C GLY A 764 34.15 8.15 -23.55
N GLN A 765 35.23 8.79 -24.01
CA GLN A 765 35.65 8.85 -25.41
C GLN A 765 37.12 8.46 -25.56
N LEU A 766 37.44 7.68 -26.59
CA LEU A 766 38.82 7.38 -26.97
C LEU A 766 38.95 7.41 -28.51
N GLY A 767 39.55 8.47 -29.04
CA GLY A 767 39.57 8.72 -30.48
C GLY A 767 38.16 9.00 -31.01
N ASP A 768 37.74 8.22 -32.01
CA ASP A 768 36.40 8.24 -32.60
C ASP A 768 35.40 7.29 -31.92
N ARG A 769 35.85 6.54 -30.90
CA ARG A 769 35.02 5.60 -30.13
C ARG A 769 34.45 6.24 -28.88
N PHE A 770 33.23 5.87 -28.53
CA PHE A 770 32.54 6.27 -27.30
C PHE A 770 32.03 5.04 -26.56
N ALA A 771 31.88 5.16 -25.26
CA ALA A 771 31.11 4.19 -24.49
C ALA A 771 30.24 4.90 -23.47
N ILE A 772 29.06 4.34 -23.22
CA ILE A 772 28.16 4.76 -22.16
C ILE A 772 27.80 3.54 -21.33
N ASP A 773 28.04 3.59 -20.03
CA ASP A 773 27.51 2.63 -19.06
C ASP A 773 26.46 3.31 -18.18
N GLY A 774 25.25 2.78 -18.11
CA GLY A 774 24.15 3.39 -17.37
C GLY A 774 23.07 2.40 -16.95
N ALA A 775 22.21 2.83 -16.02
CA ALA A 775 21.01 2.12 -15.63
C ALA A 775 19.79 2.62 -16.45
N GLY A 776 18.61 2.64 -15.84
CA GLY A 776 17.37 3.15 -16.43
C GLY A 776 16.26 2.12 -16.29
N ALA A 777 15.19 2.46 -15.58
CA ALA A 777 14.03 1.61 -15.41
C ALA A 777 13.29 1.43 -16.73
N ASP A 778 13.06 2.53 -17.47
CA ASP A 778 12.37 2.53 -18.77
C ASP A 778 12.63 3.81 -19.58
N LEU A 779 12.26 3.77 -20.87
CA LEU A 779 12.25 4.91 -21.79
C LEU A 779 10.98 4.83 -22.66
N TRP A 780 9.83 5.02 -22.01
CA TRP A 780 8.51 4.89 -22.60
C TRP A 780 7.44 5.61 -21.77
N LYS A 781 6.57 6.39 -22.44
CA LYS A 781 5.48 7.15 -21.83
C LYS A 781 5.97 7.96 -20.62
N GLY A 782 5.32 7.82 -19.46
CA GLY A 782 5.65 8.57 -18.24
C GLY A 782 7.05 8.36 -17.67
N THR A 783 7.87 7.45 -18.21
CA THR A 783 9.25 7.22 -17.77
C THR A 783 10.23 7.54 -18.90
N ALA A 784 11.18 8.44 -18.64
CA ALA A 784 12.21 8.82 -19.60
C ALA A 784 13.61 8.82 -18.97
N GLU A 785 14.16 7.63 -18.71
CA GLU A 785 15.47 7.46 -18.08
C GLU A 785 16.54 7.06 -19.11
N PHE A 786 17.54 7.91 -19.34
CA PHE A 786 18.62 7.66 -20.28
C PHE A 786 19.88 8.47 -19.95
N GLY A 787 20.99 8.04 -20.53
CA GLY A 787 22.27 8.75 -20.51
C GLY A 787 22.71 9.07 -21.91
N THR A 788 23.22 10.28 -22.14
CA THR A 788 23.64 10.73 -23.49
C THR A 788 24.89 11.61 -23.47
N ALA A 789 25.71 11.43 -24.50
CA ALA A 789 26.68 12.42 -24.96
C ALA A 789 26.12 13.09 -26.22
N TYR A 790 25.99 14.41 -26.20
CA TYR A 790 25.28 15.14 -27.26
C TYR A 790 25.98 16.42 -27.71
N ARG A 791 25.64 16.86 -28.92
CA ARG A 791 25.98 18.18 -29.47
C ARG A 791 24.75 19.07 -29.41
N ALA A 792 24.88 20.22 -28.77
CA ALA A 792 23.76 21.12 -28.58
C ALA A 792 23.39 21.83 -29.89
N LYS A 793 22.08 21.92 -30.20
CA LYS A 793 21.55 22.61 -31.40
C LYS A 793 22.23 22.21 -32.72
N ALA A 794 22.61 20.93 -32.83
CA ALA A 794 23.45 20.45 -33.91
C ALA A 794 22.67 19.81 -35.06
N LEU A 795 21.45 19.31 -34.83
CA LEU A 795 20.59 18.77 -35.89
C LEU A 795 19.64 19.86 -36.40
N ARG A 796 19.79 20.23 -37.66
CA ARG A 796 18.95 21.19 -38.40
C ARG A 796 18.27 20.48 -39.58
N ASP A 797 17.30 21.15 -40.19
CA ASP A 797 16.71 20.66 -41.43
C ASP A 797 17.76 20.55 -42.55
N GLY A 798 17.71 19.47 -43.31
CA GLY A 798 18.76 19.04 -44.25
C GLY A 798 19.95 18.33 -43.62
N GLY A 799 20.02 18.26 -42.29
CA GLY A 799 21.13 17.61 -41.57
C GLY A 799 20.96 16.10 -41.41
N SER A 800 22.07 15.40 -41.21
CA SER A 800 22.06 13.97 -40.91
C SER A 800 23.07 13.58 -39.83
N VAL A 801 22.75 12.55 -39.06
CA VAL A 801 23.66 11.94 -38.09
C VAL A 801 23.81 10.48 -38.39
N THR A 802 25.05 9.99 -38.38
CA THR A 802 25.35 8.55 -38.41
C THR A 802 26.16 8.14 -37.19
N VAL A 803 25.85 6.98 -36.62
CA VAL A 803 26.64 6.36 -35.54
C VAL A 803 26.58 4.86 -35.69
N LYS A 804 27.70 4.18 -35.45
CA LYS A 804 27.75 2.72 -35.32
C LYS A 804 27.56 2.37 -33.86
N VAL A 805 26.59 1.52 -33.55
CA VAL A 805 26.50 0.85 -32.25
C VAL A 805 27.33 -0.42 -32.40
N ASP A 806 28.52 -0.45 -31.83
CA ASP A 806 29.47 -1.57 -31.97
C ASP A 806 29.05 -2.75 -31.10
N ALA A 807 28.65 -2.47 -29.86
CA ALA A 807 28.20 -3.47 -28.91
C ALA A 807 27.17 -2.88 -27.93
N GLN A 808 26.27 -3.72 -27.43
CA GLN A 808 25.27 -3.34 -26.43
C GLN A 808 25.08 -4.49 -25.44
N ALA A 809 25.21 -4.21 -24.14
CA ALA A 809 24.86 -5.15 -23.08
C ALA A 809 23.36 -5.48 -23.08
N VAL A 810 23.02 -6.74 -22.80
CA VAL A 810 21.64 -7.22 -22.75
C VAL A 810 21.08 -7.07 -21.33
N THR A 811 20.65 -5.86 -20.97
CA THR A 811 20.02 -5.57 -19.66
C THR A 811 18.51 -5.82 -19.64
N GLY A 812 17.90 -5.95 -20.81
CA GLY A 812 16.48 -6.24 -21.01
C GLY A 812 16.16 -6.36 -22.50
N ALA A 813 15.02 -6.96 -22.84
CA ALA A 813 14.59 -7.14 -24.24
C ALA A 813 14.43 -5.81 -25.00
N TRP A 814 14.11 -4.74 -24.27
CA TRP A 814 13.88 -3.39 -24.77
C TRP A 814 15.00 -2.40 -24.47
N ALA A 815 16.17 -2.88 -23.99
CA ALA A 815 17.30 -1.99 -23.74
C ALA A 815 17.62 -1.23 -25.04
N ARG A 816 17.87 0.08 -24.93
CA ARG A 816 18.00 0.95 -26.11
C ARG A 816 19.38 1.54 -26.20
N ALA A 817 19.90 1.57 -27.42
CA ALA A 817 21.10 2.32 -27.74
C ALA A 817 21.10 2.83 -29.18
N GLY A 818 21.52 4.07 -29.38
CA GLY A 818 21.61 4.64 -30.73
C GLY A 818 21.66 6.16 -30.72
N ILE A 819 20.85 6.79 -31.57
CA ILE A 819 20.76 8.24 -31.72
C ILE A 819 19.53 8.76 -30.97
N VAL A 820 19.68 9.82 -30.18
CA VAL A 820 18.57 10.53 -29.53
C VAL A 820 18.55 11.99 -29.96
N VAL A 821 17.35 12.54 -30.12
CA VAL A 821 17.11 13.94 -30.52
C VAL A 821 16.04 14.55 -29.62
N ARG A 822 16.26 15.79 -29.19
CA ARG A 822 15.29 16.60 -28.46
C ARG A 822 15.61 18.08 -28.62
N ASP A 823 14.64 18.97 -28.47
CA ASP A 823 14.94 20.42 -28.50
C ASP A 823 15.97 20.81 -27.44
N SER A 824 15.85 20.22 -26.24
CA SER A 824 16.87 20.28 -25.20
C SER A 824 17.01 18.93 -24.49
N LEU A 825 18.09 18.20 -24.75
CA LEU A 825 18.28 16.85 -24.16
C LEU A 825 18.48 16.89 -22.64
N ALA A 826 19.01 18.00 -22.11
CA ALA A 826 19.23 18.17 -20.68
C ALA A 826 17.99 18.63 -19.89
N THR A 827 16.88 18.94 -20.58
CA THR A 827 15.65 19.44 -19.96
C THR A 827 14.57 18.34 -19.95
N PRO A 828 14.18 17.82 -18.77
CA PRO A 828 13.06 16.87 -18.67
C PRO A 828 11.77 17.45 -19.27
N GLY A 829 11.04 16.64 -20.05
CA GLY A 829 9.78 17.06 -20.69
C GLY A 829 9.92 18.00 -21.89
N SER A 830 11.13 18.28 -22.38
CA SER A 830 11.30 19.07 -23.61
C SER A 830 10.67 18.37 -24.83
N ALA A 831 10.01 19.15 -25.68
CA ALA A 831 9.38 18.68 -26.92
C ALA A 831 10.41 18.23 -27.98
N GLY A 832 9.88 17.76 -29.12
CA GLY A 832 10.69 17.33 -30.25
C GLY A 832 11.47 16.03 -29.99
N PHE A 833 10.94 15.15 -29.13
CA PHE A 833 11.65 13.98 -28.63
C PHE A 833 11.54 12.77 -29.57
N LEU A 834 12.67 12.21 -29.98
CA LEU A 834 12.78 11.04 -30.85
C LEU A 834 14.04 10.23 -30.55
N ASP A 835 13.96 8.90 -30.68
CA ASP A 835 15.12 8.01 -30.70
C ASP A 835 15.13 7.09 -31.93
N LEU A 836 16.33 6.79 -32.41
CA LEU A 836 16.60 5.68 -33.33
C LEU A 836 17.58 4.74 -32.64
N ALA A 837 17.09 3.58 -32.21
CA ALA A 837 17.84 2.68 -31.34
C ALA A 837 17.82 1.23 -31.81
N VAL A 838 18.93 0.53 -31.63
CA VAL A 838 18.97 -0.93 -31.64
C VAL A 838 18.57 -1.47 -30.26
N THR A 839 17.94 -2.64 -30.26
CA THR A 839 17.51 -3.35 -29.05
C THR A 839 17.97 -4.81 -29.09
N PRO A 840 18.22 -5.45 -27.93
CA PRO A 840 18.68 -6.84 -27.90
C PRO A 840 17.73 -7.88 -28.51
N ALA A 841 16.41 -7.62 -28.45
CA ALA A 841 15.38 -8.58 -28.87
C ALA A 841 14.33 -8.02 -29.84
N ASN A 842 14.23 -6.71 -30.02
CA ASN A 842 13.15 -6.07 -30.78
C ASN A 842 13.62 -5.39 -32.07
N GLY A 843 14.90 -5.53 -32.43
CA GLY A 843 15.46 -4.98 -33.66
C GLY A 843 15.84 -3.49 -33.56
N VAL A 844 15.85 -2.80 -34.70
CA VAL A 844 16.07 -1.34 -34.77
C VAL A 844 14.73 -0.62 -34.77
N VAL A 845 14.58 0.35 -33.88
CA VAL A 845 13.32 1.02 -33.54
C VAL A 845 13.51 2.53 -33.72
N LEU A 846 12.56 3.17 -34.39
CA LEU A 846 12.40 4.63 -34.43
C LEU A 846 11.21 4.99 -33.53
N SER A 847 11.49 5.52 -32.35
CA SER A 847 10.48 5.93 -31.36
C SER A 847 10.33 7.44 -31.35
N TYR A 848 9.12 7.95 -31.18
CA TYR A 848 8.87 9.40 -31.18
C TYR A 848 7.68 9.77 -30.32
N ASP A 849 7.67 11.04 -29.92
CA ASP A 849 6.56 11.71 -29.26
C ASP A 849 5.50 12.12 -30.30
N THR A 850 4.27 11.63 -30.17
CA THR A 850 3.17 11.94 -31.11
C THR A 850 2.34 13.15 -30.74
N ASN A 851 2.45 13.64 -29.51
CA ASN A 851 1.54 14.66 -28.96
C ASN A 851 2.27 15.93 -28.46
N GLY A 852 3.60 15.90 -28.39
CA GLY A 852 4.44 17.02 -27.97
C GLY A 852 4.58 17.17 -26.44
N ASP A 853 4.21 16.16 -25.65
CA ASP A 853 4.31 16.17 -24.18
C ASP A 853 5.74 15.90 -23.66
N GLY A 854 6.68 15.64 -24.57
CA GLY A 854 8.06 15.33 -24.25
C GLY A 854 8.27 13.88 -23.85
N THR A 855 7.38 12.95 -24.18
CA THR A 855 7.58 11.51 -23.90
C THR A 855 7.42 10.66 -25.15
N LEU A 856 8.12 9.52 -25.21
CA LEU A 856 8.01 8.60 -26.33
C LEU A 856 6.80 7.70 -26.13
N ASP A 857 5.85 7.70 -27.06
CA ASP A 857 4.57 7.00 -26.92
C ASP A 857 4.24 6.06 -28.10
N THR A 858 5.02 6.14 -29.18
CA THR A 858 4.88 5.29 -30.36
C THR A 858 6.24 4.87 -30.95
N TYR A 859 6.24 3.85 -31.82
CA TYR A 859 7.43 3.46 -32.57
C TYR A 859 7.12 2.77 -33.91
N LYS A 860 8.13 2.73 -34.78
CA LYS A 860 8.24 1.85 -35.94
C LYS A 860 9.52 1.03 -35.84
N ARG A 861 9.56 -0.18 -36.39
CA ARG A 861 10.73 -1.06 -36.22
C ARG A 861 11.01 -1.99 -37.40
N ILE A 862 12.27 -2.40 -37.47
CA ILE A 862 12.74 -3.55 -38.23
C ILE A 862 13.22 -4.60 -37.24
N THR A 863 12.64 -5.80 -37.29
CA THR A 863 13.02 -6.91 -36.40
C THR A 863 14.26 -7.67 -36.89
N GLY A 864 14.87 -8.48 -36.02
CA GLY A 864 15.96 -9.40 -36.37
C GLY A 864 17.36 -8.79 -36.49
N ILE A 865 17.50 -7.47 -36.31
CA ILE A 865 18.79 -6.77 -36.32
C ILE A 865 19.29 -6.55 -34.89
N LYS A 866 20.58 -6.78 -34.64
CA LYS A 866 21.26 -6.51 -33.36
C LYS A 866 22.55 -5.73 -33.61
N ALA A 867 23.17 -5.19 -32.56
CA ALA A 867 24.53 -4.67 -32.67
C ALA A 867 25.51 -5.81 -33.07
N PRO A 868 26.55 -5.55 -33.88
CA PRO A 868 26.91 -4.24 -34.43
C PRO A 868 25.97 -3.77 -35.55
N VAL A 869 25.60 -2.49 -35.55
CA VAL A 869 24.74 -1.89 -36.58
C VAL A 869 25.05 -0.41 -36.76
N LEU A 870 25.09 0.05 -38.02
CA LEU A 870 25.21 1.46 -38.35
C LEU A 870 23.82 2.09 -38.45
N LEU A 871 23.59 3.18 -37.75
CA LEU A 871 22.34 3.93 -37.71
C LEU A 871 22.51 5.28 -38.40
N ARG A 872 21.48 5.73 -39.12
CA ARG A 872 21.40 7.07 -39.71
C ARG A 872 20.05 7.69 -39.41
N LEU A 873 20.08 8.91 -38.89
CA LEU A 873 18.90 9.75 -38.74
C LEU A 873 19.07 10.99 -39.61
N THR A 874 18.14 11.22 -40.53
CA THR A 874 18.14 12.40 -41.42
C THR A 874 16.93 13.26 -41.12
N ARG A 875 17.11 14.58 -41.05
CA ARG A 875 16.03 15.54 -40.91
C ARG A 875 15.88 16.32 -42.21
N ALA A 876 14.68 16.31 -42.80
CA ALA A 876 14.37 17.07 -44.01
C ALA A 876 12.90 17.46 -44.04
N GLU A 877 12.60 18.72 -44.36
CA GLU A 877 11.26 19.28 -44.48
C GLU A 877 10.40 18.99 -43.23
N GLY A 878 11.00 19.11 -42.05
CA GLY A 878 10.34 18.87 -40.76
C GLY A 878 10.01 17.41 -40.48
N SER A 879 10.54 16.47 -41.27
CA SER A 879 10.37 15.02 -41.08
C SER A 879 11.72 14.35 -40.75
N TYR A 880 11.65 13.24 -40.03
CA TYR A 880 12.81 12.46 -39.57
C TYR A 880 12.76 11.09 -40.22
N THR A 881 13.81 10.74 -40.96
CA THR A 881 13.97 9.41 -41.56
C THR A 881 15.04 8.65 -40.80
N GLY A 882 14.62 7.59 -40.11
CA GLY A 882 15.52 6.63 -39.46
C GLY A 882 15.86 5.48 -40.39
N ALA A 883 17.14 5.14 -40.51
CA ALA A 883 17.63 4.04 -41.32
C ALA A 883 18.76 3.27 -40.62
N CYS A 884 18.94 2.00 -40.98
CA CYS A 884 20.03 1.16 -40.48
C CYS A 884 20.76 0.40 -41.59
N SER A 885 22.02 0.05 -41.35
CA SER A 885 22.88 -0.75 -42.22
C SER A 885 23.63 -1.80 -41.39
N THR A 886 23.72 -3.02 -41.94
CA THR A 886 24.46 -4.16 -41.35
C THR A 886 25.72 -4.50 -42.14
N ASP A 887 26.07 -3.69 -43.14
CA ASP A 887 27.19 -3.87 -44.07
C ASP A 887 28.02 -2.58 -44.20
N ASP A 888 28.22 -1.91 -43.06
CA ASP A 888 29.04 -0.69 -42.91
C ASP A 888 28.68 0.46 -43.88
N GLY A 889 27.39 0.59 -44.19
CA GLY A 889 26.83 1.68 -44.98
C GLY A 889 26.73 1.40 -46.48
N ALA A 890 27.07 0.19 -46.94
CA ALA A 890 26.92 -0.19 -48.35
C ALA A 890 25.44 -0.29 -48.76
N THR A 891 24.58 -0.82 -47.88
CA THR A 891 23.12 -0.82 -48.07
C THR A 891 22.40 -0.23 -46.85
N TRP A 892 21.34 0.54 -47.12
CA TRP A 892 20.54 1.20 -46.09
C TRP A 892 19.10 0.75 -46.16
N ARG A 893 18.56 0.35 -45.00
CA ARG A 893 17.16 0.00 -44.82
C ARG A 893 16.45 1.08 -44.03
N THR A 894 15.46 1.73 -44.63
CA THR A 894 14.62 2.70 -43.92
C THR A 894 13.74 1.99 -42.90
N VAL A 895 13.84 2.41 -41.64
CA VAL A 895 12.95 1.96 -40.55
C VAL A 895 11.60 2.66 -40.69
N ALA A 896 11.60 4.00 -40.78
CA ALA A 896 10.43 4.83 -41.04
C ALA A 896 10.82 6.28 -41.33
N THR A 897 9.86 7.05 -41.86
CA THR A 897 9.90 8.52 -41.91
C THR A 897 8.70 9.06 -41.13
N VAL A 898 8.93 9.97 -40.18
CA VAL A 898 7.93 10.46 -39.22
C VAL A 898 8.03 11.98 -39.02
N ARG A 899 6.96 12.61 -38.55
CA ARG A 899 6.98 13.99 -38.06
C ARG A 899 6.88 13.99 -36.54
N VAL A 900 7.62 14.89 -35.89
CA VAL A 900 7.64 15.03 -34.43
C VAL A 900 7.06 16.40 -34.07
N PRO A 901 5.88 16.47 -33.44
CA PRO A 901 5.29 17.73 -33.01
C PRO A 901 6.20 18.53 -32.07
N GLY A 902 6.13 19.85 -32.18
CA GLY A 902 6.88 20.77 -31.32
C GLY A 902 8.37 20.86 -31.60
N ALA A 903 8.93 20.10 -32.56
CA ALA A 903 10.37 20.13 -32.85
C ALA A 903 10.86 21.50 -33.36
N ALA A 904 11.86 22.07 -32.69
CA ALA A 904 12.47 23.36 -33.01
C ALA A 904 13.36 23.31 -34.27
N ASP A 905 13.68 24.46 -34.87
CA ASP A 905 14.53 24.58 -36.08
C ASP A 905 15.91 23.91 -35.93
N THR A 906 16.46 23.95 -34.72
CA THR A 906 17.70 23.25 -34.34
C THR A 906 17.49 22.48 -33.06
N GLN A 907 17.95 21.23 -33.01
CA GLN A 907 17.78 20.34 -31.87
C GLN A 907 19.12 19.80 -31.36
N ASP A 908 19.14 19.43 -30.09
CA ASP A 908 20.22 18.63 -29.52
C ASP A 908 20.17 17.21 -30.12
N VAL A 909 21.33 16.68 -30.49
CA VAL A 909 21.45 15.31 -31.01
C VAL A 909 22.66 14.63 -30.40
N GLY A 910 22.49 13.37 -29.99
CA GLY A 910 23.52 12.63 -29.29
C GLY A 910 23.43 11.13 -29.49
N LEU A 911 24.49 10.46 -29.04
CA LEU A 911 24.46 9.02 -28.80
C LEU A 911 23.94 8.78 -27.38
N PHE A 912 23.16 7.72 -27.19
CA PHE A 912 22.49 7.48 -25.91
C PHE A 912 22.33 5.99 -25.60
N MET A 913 22.07 5.71 -24.33
CA MET A 913 21.59 4.41 -23.88
C MET A 913 20.54 4.50 -22.77
N SER A 914 19.72 3.47 -22.65
CA SER A 914 18.90 3.16 -21.49
C SER A 914 18.88 1.65 -21.24
N ALA A 915 19.07 1.23 -19.99
CA ALA A 915 19.08 -0.19 -19.63
C ALA A 915 17.69 -0.85 -19.70
N THR A 916 16.61 -0.05 -19.58
CA THR A 916 15.21 -0.49 -19.49
C THR A 916 15.05 -1.75 -18.62
N ASN A 917 15.59 -1.68 -17.40
CA ASN A 917 15.83 -2.83 -16.54
C ASN A 917 14.64 -3.15 -15.61
N GLY A 918 13.51 -2.45 -15.77
CA GLY A 918 12.30 -2.63 -14.96
C GLY A 918 12.47 -2.24 -13.49
N GLY A 919 13.47 -1.40 -13.17
CA GLY A 919 13.80 -1.01 -11.79
C GLY A 919 14.69 -2.01 -11.05
N SER A 920 15.24 -3.03 -11.73
CA SER A 920 16.14 -4.02 -11.10
C SER A 920 17.48 -3.44 -10.66
N GLY A 921 17.83 -2.22 -11.12
CA GLY A 921 19.12 -1.59 -10.87
C GLY A 921 20.25 -2.10 -11.77
N ALA A 922 19.99 -3.06 -12.66
CA ALA A 922 20.98 -3.57 -13.60
C ALA A 922 21.53 -2.46 -14.51
N ARG A 923 22.84 -2.47 -14.73
CA ARG A 923 23.53 -1.51 -15.61
C ARG A 923 24.01 -2.21 -16.87
N GLY A 924 24.10 -1.47 -17.95
CA GLY A 924 24.60 -1.98 -19.23
C GLY A 924 25.59 -1.01 -19.85
N THR A 925 26.66 -1.55 -20.43
CA THR A 925 27.61 -0.79 -21.25
C THR A 925 27.24 -0.90 -22.72
N VAL A 926 27.35 0.21 -23.44
CA VAL A 926 27.21 0.30 -24.89
C VAL A 926 28.43 0.99 -25.47
N GLU A 927 28.94 0.45 -26.57
CA GLU A 927 30.07 0.99 -27.32
C GLU A 927 29.61 1.53 -28.68
N PHE A 928 30.16 2.68 -29.06
CA PHE A 928 29.84 3.37 -30.30
C PHE A 928 31.11 3.79 -31.04
N SER A 929 31.02 3.91 -32.35
CA SER A 929 32.06 4.48 -33.21
C SER A 929 31.46 5.18 -34.42
N GLY A 930 32.32 5.85 -35.21
CA GLY A 930 31.91 6.41 -36.49
C GLY A 930 30.86 7.52 -36.40
N TRP A 931 30.80 8.27 -35.29
CA TRP A 931 29.92 9.43 -35.18
C TRP A 931 30.24 10.46 -36.26
N LYS A 932 29.25 10.78 -37.09
CA LYS A 932 29.35 11.86 -38.08
C LYS A 932 28.08 12.70 -38.05
N LEU A 933 28.27 14.02 -38.09
CA LEU A 933 27.21 15.00 -38.27
C LEU A 933 27.44 15.65 -39.65
N GLY A 934 26.46 15.48 -40.54
CA GLY A 934 26.47 15.97 -41.92
C GLY A 934 25.49 17.10 -42.16
#